data_AF-A0A2P8ANY0-F1
#
_entry.id   AF-A0A2P8ANY0-F1
#
_cell.length_a   1.000
_cell.length_b   1.000
_cell.length_c   1.000
_cell.angle_alpha   90.00
_cell.angle_beta   90.00
_cell.angle_gamma   90.00
#
_symmetry.space_group_name_H-M   'P 1'
#
loop_
_entity.id
_entity.type
_entity.pdbx_description
1 polymer ?
#
loop_
_entity_poly.entity_id
_entity_poly.type
_entity_poly.pdbx_seq_one_letter_code
_entity_poly.pdbx_strand_id
1 'polypeptide(L)'
;MQGWLADPRWADTRLILLTRGAVGVHSPADPPPDPAGLAAVLGTGEPQVALRDGNPYAPRLARRADAATLTPPADAPAWRLDVPTRGSLDHLALVPADAADAPLGPLDVRVRVRAAGLNFRDVLNALGLYPGDPGPPGGEASGVVTEVGVEVTDLRPGDRVLGVFVGGFGPVAVTDRRLLAPMPDGWTFAQAASVPVVFLTAYRGLVDLAGLRAGESVLVHAAAGGVGMAAVQLARHLGAEVYATASPGKWPALRALGIPEDHLASSRTLDFEPRFRAASGGRGVDVVLDSLAREFVDASLRLLPRGGRFLEMGKTDVRDPERVAADHPGVAYQAYDLTRAHPDEIQRMLTALMALFADGTLRPLPVRAWDVRQAPEAFRYVSQARHIGKVVLTMPTRWDPDGTVLLTGGTGLLGGLVARRLVTDHGVRHLLLASRGGPDAPGAADLAADLTALGATVTVAAADVADRDAVARLLAGVPAAHPLTAVVHLAGVLDDGVVTALTPDRIDTVFRPKVDAARHLDELTRHLDLAGFVLFSSGAGVFGVPGQGNYAAANAWLDALARHRRGAGLPAQSYAWGLWAQASAMTAGLDRTDPRITARDGQLALPSDLGMALLDAGLAAPEEHLVPTRVDLTALAGRTTVPPLMRGLVRGTRPRARAGAAGGGTDLAGRLRALTGAEQSALLLDLVRAEAAAVLGHGSPDAVRETQAFHELGFDSLTAVELRNRLTEVTGERLPATAVFDYPDPGALAAYLRSRLVPDGAQAAPAILAELERLERALAETTVEPELYTQVAGRLEVLVAKWRTMRGASATDHDLDLEQASDDEIFSLIDTELGL
;
A
#
# COMPACT_ATOMS: atom_id res chain seq x y z
N MET A 1 -25.79 -26.38 -1.51
CA MET A 1 -24.83 -25.32 -1.08
C MET A 1 -23.69 -25.90 -0.26
N GLN A 2 -23.91 -26.53 0.90
CA GLN A 2 -22.82 -27.16 1.68
C GLN A 2 -22.04 -28.23 0.90
N GLY A 3 -22.71 -29.11 0.16
CA GLY A 3 -22.02 -30.07 -0.71
C GLY A 3 -21.25 -29.45 -1.88
N TRP A 4 -21.64 -28.24 -2.33
CA TRP A 4 -20.89 -27.48 -3.34
C TRP A 4 -19.69 -26.77 -2.73
N LEU A 5 -19.82 -26.23 -1.50
CA LEU A 5 -18.71 -25.63 -0.74
C LEU A 5 -17.65 -26.66 -0.28
N ALA A 6 -18.03 -27.93 -0.20
CA ALA A 6 -17.14 -29.03 0.17
C ALA A 6 -16.29 -29.55 -1.01
N ASP A 7 -16.50 -29.03 -2.23
CA ASP A 7 -15.67 -29.37 -3.38
C ASP A 7 -14.22 -28.87 -3.14
N PRO A 8 -13.19 -29.73 -3.33
CA PRO A 8 -11.79 -29.36 -3.16
C PRO A 8 -11.36 -28.08 -3.90
N ARG A 9 -12.05 -27.72 -4.99
CA ARG A 9 -11.78 -26.49 -5.76
C ARG A 9 -12.05 -25.20 -4.99
N TRP A 10 -12.73 -25.26 -3.84
CA TRP A 10 -13.06 -24.10 -3.00
C TRP A 10 -12.34 -24.07 -1.65
N ALA A 11 -11.47 -25.05 -1.38
CA ALA A 11 -10.84 -25.23 -0.07
C ALA A 11 -10.05 -24.00 0.44
N ASP A 12 -9.59 -23.14 -0.47
CA ASP A 12 -8.82 -21.93 -0.15
C ASP A 12 -9.66 -20.64 -0.09
N THR A 13 -10.99 -20.71 -0.25
CA THR A 13 -11.86 -19.51 -0.40
C THR A 13 -12.52 -19.09 0.91
N ARG A 14 -12.12 -17.94 1.47
CA ARG A 14 -12.80 -17.34 2.65
C ARG A 14 -14.22 -16.87 2.30
N LEU A 15 -15.25 -17.57 2.80
CA LEU A 15 -16.64 -17.14 2.73
C LEU A 15 -17.20 -16.86 4.14
N ILE A 16 -17.76 -15.66 4.33
CA ILE A 16 -18.64 -15.36 5.46
C ILE A 16 -20.06 -15.27 4.90
N LEU A 17 -20.89 -16.25 5.23
CA LEU A 17 -22.29 -16.29 4.81
C LEU A 17 -23.15 -15.73 5.93
N LEU A 18 -23.76 -14.57 5.68
CA LEU A 18 -24.79 -13.97 6.51
C LEU A 18 -26.15 -14.26 5.88
N THR A 19 -26.91 -15.17 6.47
CA THR A 19 -28.33 -15.35 6.16
C THR A 19 -29.16 -14.92 7.37
N ARG A 20 -30.41 -14.49 7.20
CA ARG A 20 -31.29 -14.18 8.35
C ARG A 20 -31.26 -15.35 9.35
N GLY A 21 -30.59 -15.15 10.49
CA GLY A 21 -30.48 -16.13 11.58
C GLY A 21 -29.24 -17.03 11.59
N ALA A 22 -28.24 -16.86 10.71
CA ALA A 22 -27.00 -17.65 10.76
C ALA A 22 -25.77 -16.90 10.24
N VAL A 23 -24.63 -17.11 10.92
CA VAL A 23 -23.29 -16.64 10.52
C VAL A 23 -22.41 -17.87 10.35
N GLY A 24 -21.86 -18.08 9.16
CA GLY A 24 -20.80 -19.06 8.92
C GLY A 24 -19.48 -18.37 8.60
N VAL A 25 -18.38 -18.80 9.21
CA VAL A 25 -17.02 -18.30 8.95
C VAL A 25 -16.17 -19.46 8.42
N HIS A 26 -15.53 -19.28 7.26
CA HIS A 26 -14.64 -20.30 6.68
C HIS A 26 -13.13 -20.02 6.87
N SER A 27 -12.74 -18.96 7.59
CA SER A 27 -11.32 -18.68 7.85
C SER A 27 -10.90 -19.13 9.26
N PRO A 28 -9.89 -20.01 9.41
CA PRO A 28 -9.41 -20.47 10.72
C PRO A 28 -8.56 -19.46 11.50
N ALA A 29 -8.20 -18.31 10.91
CA ALA A 29 -7.21 -17.38 11.49
C ALA A 29 -7.82 -16.12 12.15
N ASP A 30 -9.09 -15.80 11.90
CA ASP A 30 -9.75 -14.62 12.46
C ASP A 30 -10.78 -15.08 13.51
N PRO A 31 -10.82 -14.48 14.72
CA PRO A 31 -11.87 -14.80 15.67
C PRO A 31 -13.25 -14.42 15.10
N PRO A 32 -14.30 -15.22 15.36
CA PRO A 32 -15.65 -14.84 14.98
C PRO A 32 -15.99 -13.50 15.62
N PRO A 33 -16.81 -12.65 14.96
CA PRO A 33 -17.24 -11.40 15.58
C PRO A 33 -17.95 -11.69 16.89
N ASP A 34 -17.70 -10.86 17.89
CA ASP A 34 -18.41 -10.98 19.15
C ASP A 34 -19.94 -10.76 18.93
N PRO A 35 -20.81 -11.31 19.80
CA PRO A 35 -22.25 -11.20 19.63
C PRO A 35 -22.75 -9.74 19.57
N ALA A 36 -22.07 -8.82 20.27
CA ALA A 36 -22.41 -7.41 20.30
C ALA A 36 -22.14 -6.71 18.97
N GLY A 37 -20.98 -6.96 18.36
CA GLY A 37 -20.58 -6.46 17.05
C GLY A 37 -21.47 -7.02 15.94
N LEU A 38 -21.87 -8.29 16.04
CA LEU A 38 -22.82 -8.88 15.11
C LEU A 38 -24.21 -8.23 15.21
N ALA A 39 -24.72 -8.00 16.42
CA ALA A 39 -25.99 -7.30 16.63
C ALA A 39 -25.94 -5.86 16.10
N ALA A 40 -24.83 -5.15 16.31
CA ALA A 40 -24.61 -3.81 15.76
C ALA A 40 -24.65 -3.81 14.23
N VAL A 41 -23.97 -4.77 13.58
CA VAL A 41 -23.99 -4.93 12.12
C VAL A 41 -25.41 -5.21 11.61
N LEU A 42 -26.14 -6.14 12.23
CA LEU A 42 -27.52 -6.45 11.84
C LEU A 42 -28.45 -5.24 11.99
N GLY A 43 -28.24 -4.42 13.02
CA GLY A 43 -28.99 -3.18 13.25
C GLY A 43 -28.82 -2.12 12.16
N THR A 44 -27.74 -2.17 11.37
CA THR A 44 -27.51 -1.21 10.27
C THR A 44 -28.47 -1.40 9.09
N GLY A 45 -29.03 -2.61 8.93
CA GLY A 45 -29.82 -2.97 7.75
C GLY A 45 -29.02 -3.04 6.44
N GLU A 46 -27.68 -3.01 6.50
CA GLU A 46 -26.83 -3.18 5.32
C GLU A 46 -26.91 -4.62 4.80
N PRO A 47 -27.12 -4.83 3.49
CA PRO A 47 -27.27 -6.18 2.93
C PRO A 47 -25.93 -6.93 2.81
N GLN A 48 -24.80 -6.21 2.84
CA GLN A 48 -23.46 -6.76 2.70
C GLN A 48 -22.49 -5.96 3.57
N VAL A 49 -21.75 -6.64 4.44
CA VAL A 49 -20.74 -6.05 5.32
C VAL A 49 -19.52 -6.96 5.39
N ALA A 50 -18.33 -6.37 5.33
CA ALA A 50 -17.07 -7.01 5.67
C ALA A 50 -16.60 -6.50 7.03
N LEU A 51 -16.30 -7.41 7.97
CA LEU A 51 -15.68 -7.05 9.25
C LEU A 51 -14.16 -7.15 9.13
N ARG A 52 -13.44 -6.11 9.56
CA ARG A 52 -11.97 -6.06 9.62
C ARG A 52 -11.57 -5.43 10.94
N ASP A 53 -10.83 -6.17 11.77
CA ASP A 53 -10.39 -5.72 13.11
C ASP A 53 -11.56 -5.15 13.95
N GLY A 54 -12.71 -5.83 13.91
CA GLY A 54 -13.94 -5.41 14.60
C GLY A 54 -14.72 -4.27 13.93
N ASN A 55 -14.15 -3.60 12.93
CA ASN A 55 -14.81 -2.49 12.22
C ASN A 55 -15.64 -2.99 11.03
N PRO A 56 -16.91 -2.56 10.89
CA PRO A 56 -17.77 -2.91 9.76
C PRO A 56 -17.52 -2.01 8.54
N TYR A 57 -17.37 -2.63 7.37
CA TYR A 57 -17.23 -1.96 6.08
C TYR A 57 -18.34 -2.40 5.13
N ALA A 58 -19.04 -1.46 4.50
CA ALA A 58 -20.07 -1.74 3.51
C ALA A 58 -19.60 -1.29 2.11
N PRO A 59 -19.83 -2.10 1.05
CA PRO A 59 -19.42 -1.73 -0.30
C PRO A 59 -20.31 -0.62 -0.87
N ARG A 60 -19.69 0.30 -1.63
CA ARG A 60 -20.34 1.39 -2.35
C ARG A 60 -19.66 1.59 -3.70
N LEU A 61 -20.44 1.92 -4.71
CA LEU A 61 -19.92 2.44 -5.98
C LEU A 61 -19.52 3.90 -5.81
N ALA A 62 -18.36 4.24 -6.35
CA ALA A 62 -17.83 5.59 -6.45
C ALA A 62 -17.51 5.89 -7.91
N ARG A 63 -17.45 7.18 -8.28
CA ARG A 63 -17.01 7.55 -9.62
C ARG A 63 -15.49 7.44 -9.68
N ARG A 64 -14.97 6.90 -10.79
CA ARG A 64 -13.52 6.82 -11.00
C ARG A 64 -12.83 8.18 -10.95
N ALA A 65 -13.49 9.25 -11.38
CA ALA A 65 -12.95 10.61 -11.30
C ALA A 65 -12.69 11.10 -9.87
N ASP A 66 -13.29 10.45 -8.86
CA ASP A 66 -13.07 10.76 -7.44
C ASP A 66 -11.90 9.95 -6.84
N ALA A 67 -11.29 9.03 -7.60
CA ALA A 67 -10.18 8.20 -7.13
C ALA A 67 -8.87 9.02 -7.08
N ALA A 68 -8.22 9.01 -5.92
CA ALA A 68 -6.92 9.65 -5.71
C ALA A 68 -5.80 8.82 -6.39
N THR A 69 -5.59 9.05 -7.69
CA THR A 69 -4.54 8.40 -8.48
C THR A 69 -3.62 9.44 -9.10
N LEU A 70 -2.32 9.14 -9.15
CA LEU A 70 -1.34 10.01 -9.78
C LEU A 70 -1.44 9.89 -11.30
N THR A 71 -1.25 11.02 -11.99
CA THR A 71 -1.26 11.07 -13.45
C THR A 71 0.17 11.30 -13.94
N PRO A 72 0.72 10.41 -14.79
CA PRO A 72 2.02 10.65 -15.41
C PRO A 72 2.02 11.93 -16.25
N PRO A 73 3.14 12.66 -16.33
CA PRO A 73 3.25 13.83 -17.20
C PRO A 73 2.94 13.45 -18.66
N ALA A 74 2.08 14.23 -19.31
CA ALA A 74 1.87 14.12 -20.75
C ALA A 74 3.15 14.52 -21.50
N ASP A 75 3.44 13.85 -22.61
CA ASP A 75 4.53 14.17 -23.55
C ASP A 75 5.97 14.02 -23.01
N ALA A 76 6.16 13.52 -21.78
CA ALA A 76 7.49 13.22 -21.26
C ALA A 76 7.95 11.80 -21.67
N PRO A 77 9.13 11.63 -22.30
CA PRO A 77 9.64 10.33 -22.72
C PRO A 77 9.98 9.41 -21.53
N ALA A 78 10.38 10.01 -20.40
CA ALA A 78 10.50 9.36 -19.10
C ALA A 78 9.98 10.27 -17.98
N TRP A 79 9.61 9.63 -16.88
CA TRP A 79 9.15 10.26 -15.64
C TRP A 79 9.51 9.38 -14.45
N ARG A 80 9.45 9.91 -13.24
CA ARG A 80 9.62 9.14 -12.01
C ARG A 80 8.68 9.62 -10.93
N LEU A 81 8.39 8.76 -9.97
CA LEU A 81 7.80 9.17 -8.70
C LEU A 81 8.85 9.94 -7.91
N ASP A 82 8.46 11.12 -7.42
CA ASP A 82 9.31 11.99 -6.61
C ASP A 82 8.49 12.63 -5.49
N VAL A 83 9.16 13.33 -4.59
CA VAL A 83 8.56 14.04 -3.45
C VAL A 83 8.98 15.52 -3.53
N PRO A 84 8.28 16.34 -4.33
CA PRO A 84 8.61 17.77 -4.48
C PRO A 84 8.64 18.52 -3.15
N THR A 85 7.71 18.20 -2.25
CA THR A 85 7.64 18.78 -0.90
C THR A 85 7.57 17.66 0.14
N ARG A 86 8.58 17.54 0.99
CA ARG A 86 8.65 16.51 2.04
C ARG A 86 7.69 16.85 3.19
N GLY A 87 7.24 15.81 3.91
CA GLY A 87 6.45 15.95 5.16
C GLY A 87 5.06 15.33 5.12
N SER A 88 4.52 15.04 3.93
CA SER A 88 3.23 14.39 3.74
C SER A 88 3.27 13.43 2.56
N LEU A 89 2.58 12.30 2.66
CA LEU A 89 2.47 11.33 1.56
C LEU A 89 1.57 11.84 0.41
N ASP A 90 0.75 12.86 0.65
CA ASP A 90 -0.09 13.47 -0.38
C ASP A 90 0.72 14.31 -1.38
N HIS A 91 1.97 14.64 -1.04
CA HIS A 91 2.87 15.39 -1.92
C HIS A 91 3.60 14.51 -2.94
N LEU A 92 3.39 13.19 -2.91
CA LEU A 92 3.93 12.28 -3.93
C LEU A 92 3.41 12.66 -5.32
N ALA A 93 4.31 12.81 -6.28
CA ALA A 93 3.97 13.21 -7.64
C ALA A 93 4.80 12.43 -8.68
N LEU A 94 4.22 12.24 -9.86
CA LEU A 94 4.96 11.76 -11.02
C LEU A 94 5.52 12.97 -11.77
N VAL A 95 6.84 13.10 -11.83
CA VAL A 95 7.55 14.24 -12.41
C VAL A 95 8.37 13.81 -13.63
N PRO A 96 8.58 14.68 -14.64
CA PRO A 96 9.45 14.37 -15.77
C PRO A 96 10.87 13.98 -15.33
N ALA A 97 11.49 13.08 -16.08
CA ALA A 97 12.87 12.64 -15.86
C ALA A 97 13.60 12.51 -17.20
N ASP A 98 14.91 12.70 -17.18
CA ASP A 98 15.81 12.64 -18.34
C ASP A 98 16.37 11.23 -18.61
N ALA A 99 16.04 10.24 -17.77
CA ALA A 99 16.59 8.88 -17.84
C ALA A 99 16.41 8.18 -19.22
N ALA A 100 15.40 8.56 -20.00
CA ALA A 100 15.22 8.07 -21.37
C ALA A 100 16.36 8.50 -22.31
N ASP A 101 16.82 9.74 -22.21
CA ASP A 101 17.66 10.39 -23.21
C ASP A 101 19.07 10.74 -22.70
N ALA A 102 19.32 10.60 -21.39
CA ALA A 102 20.63 10.85 -20.80
C ALA A 102 21.72 9.97 -21.45
N PRO A 103 22.91 10.50 -21.79
CA PRO A 103 23.98 9.67 -22.33
C PRO A 103 24.45 8.65 -21.28
N LEU A 104 24.71 7.42 -21.72
CA LEU A 104 25.25 6.38 -20.83
C LEU A 104 26.74 6.58 -20.58
N GLY A 105 27.15 6.47 -19.33
CA GLY A 105 28.55 6.26 -18.97
C GLY A 105 29.05 4.88 -19.43
N PRO A 106 30.37 4.62 -19.34
CA PRO A 106 30.97 3.39 -19.86
C PRO A 106 30.38 2.10 -19.28
N LEU A 107 30.03 2.12 -17.99
CA LEU A 107 29.47 0.97 -17.26
C LEU A 107 27.95 1.08 -17.00
N ASP A 108 27.30 2.11 -17.52
CA ASP A 108 25.87 2.31 -17.26
C ASP A 108 25.02 1.35 -18.10
N VAL A 109 23.88 0.97 -17.54
CA VAL A 109 22.88 0.14 -18.20
C VAL A 109 21.53 0.83 -18.08
N ARG A 110 20.89 1.07 -19.23
CA ARG A 110 19.51 1.56 -19.28
C ARG A 110 18.54 0.40 -19.20
N VAL A 111 17.61 0.48 -18.27
CA VAL A 111 16.61 -0.55 -18.00
C VAL A 111 15.22 0.05 -18.14
N ARG A 112 14.39 -0.61 -18.96
CA ARG A 112 12.94 -0.39 -18.97
C ARG A 112 12.34 -1.14 -17.79
N VAL A 113 12.04 -0.39 -16.73
CA VAL A 113 11.58 -0.93 -15.45
C VAL A 113 10.17 -1.50 -15.59
N ARG A 114 9.95 -2.67 -15.00
CA ARG A 114 8.64 -3.33 -14.91
C ARG A 114 8.07 -3.26 -13.50
N ALA A 115 8.93 -3.40 -12.50
CA ALA A 115 8.56 -3.34 -11.10
C ALA A 115 9.72 -2.82 -10.25
N ALA A 116 9.39 -2.15 -9.14
CA ALA A 116 10.35 -1.58 -8.22
C ALA A 116 9.96 -1.82 -6.76
N GLY A 117 10.93 -2.16 -5.92
CA GLY A 117 10.70 -2.48 -4.51
C GLY A 117 10.52 -1.22 -3.67
N LEU A 118 9.45 -1.16 -2.89
CA LEU A 118 9.20 -0.09 -1.92
C LEU A 118 9.84 -0.43 -0.58
N ASN A 119 10.71 0.46 -0.08
CA ASN A 119 11.45 0.30 1.16
C ASN A 119 10.98 1.29 2.23
N PHE A 120 11.22 0.96 3.50
CA PHE A 120 10.92 1.88 4.61
C PHE A 120 11.71 3.20 4.48
N ARG A 121 12.91 3.15 3.88
CA ARG A 121 13.68 4.34 3.49
C ARG A 121 12.88 5.31 2.62
N ASP A 122 12.11 4.82 1.66
CA ASP A 122 11.34 5.67 0.74
C ASP A 122 10.22 6.41 1.49
N VAL A 123 9.62 5.76 2.49
CA VAL A 123 8.61 6.39 3.35
C VAL A 123 9.22 7.47 4.24
N LEU A 124 10.37 7.20 4.87
CA LEU A 124 11.11 8.20 5.65
C LEU A 124 11.56 9.39 4.79
N ASN A 125 11.97 9.11 3.54
CA ASN A 125 12.32 10.11 2.54
C ASN A 125 11.12 11.04 2.28
N ALA A 126 9.95 10.46 1.97
CA ALA A 126 8.73 11.22 1.70
C ALA A 126 8.25 12.07 2.89
N LEU A 127 8.36 11.54 4.11
CA LEU A 127 7.95 12.23 5.34
C LEU A 127 9.00 13.23 5.88
N GLY A 128 10.16 13.35 5.23
CA GLY A 128 11.22 14.25 5.67
C GLY A 128 11.91 13.83 6.97
N LEU A 129 11.87 12.54 7.30
CA LEU A 129 12.43 11.95 8.51
C LEU A 129 13.74 11.19 8.27
N TYR A 130 14.17 11.10 7.01
CA TYR A 130 15.44 10.48 6.67
C TYR A 130 16.62 11.43 6.95
N PRO A 131 17.69 10.99 7.64
CA PRO A 131 18.87 11.83 7.88
C PRO A 131 19.62 12.17 6.58
N GLY A 132 19.90 13.46 6.37
CA GLY A 132 20.58 13.94 5.16
C GLY A 132 19.70 13.93 3.91
N ASP A 133 20.31 14.04 2.73
CA ASP A 133 19.59 13.90 1.45
C ASP A 133 19.62 12.44 0.97
N PRO A 134 18.48 11.70 1.02
CA PRO A 134 18.41 10.34 0.49
C PRO A 134 18.44 10.27 -1.04
N GLY A 135 18.36 11.39 -1.78
CA GLY A 135 18.13 11.38 -3.23
C GLY A 135 16.72 10.91 -3.61
N PRO A 136 16.47 10.67 -4.91
CA PRO A 136 15.15 10.27 -5.41
C PRO A 136 14.75 8.87 -4.90
N PRO A 137 13.46 8.63 -4.65
CA PRO A 137 12.96 7.36 -4.11
C PRO A 137 13.07 6.21 -5.13
N GLY A 138 13.11 4.98 -4.62
CA GLY A 138 13.22 3.76 -5.44
C GLY A 138 14.65 3.21 -5.50
N GLY A 139 15.03 2.50 -4.44
CA GLY A 139 16.37 1.92 -4.26
C GLY A 139 16.62 0.59 -4.99
N GLU A 140 15.59 -0.04 -5.57
CA GLU A 140 15.71 -1.32 -6.26
C GLU A 140 14.62 -1.50 -7.30
N ALA A 141 14.95 -2.25 -8.35
CA ALA A 141 14.01 -2.53 -9.43
C ALA A 141 14.36 -3.80 -10.20
N SER A 142 13.44 -4.21 -11.06
CA SER A 142 13.66 -5.20 -12.11
C SER A 142 13.02 -4.74 -13.42
N GLY A 143 13.58 -5.20 -14.53
CA GLY A 143 13.13 -4.80 -15.84
C GLY A 143 13.92 -5.45 -16.96
N VAL A 144 13.83 -4.84 -18.15
CA VAL A 144 14.46 -5.32 -19.36
C VAL A 144 15.50 -4.31 -19.81
N VAL A 145 16.72 -4.76 -20.08
CA VAL A 145 17.81 -3.92 -20.62
C VAL A 145 17.38 -3.37 -21.98
N THR A 146 17.58 -2.07 -22.21
CA THR A 146 17.32 -1.43 -23.50
C THR A 146 18.58 -0.90 -24.17
N GLU A 147 19.59 -0.54 -23.38
CA GLU A 147 20.86 -0.01 -23.87
C GLU A 147 21.96 -0.26 -22.82
N VAL A 148 23.20 -0.41 -23.27
CA VAL A 148 24.36 -0.68 -22.42
C VAL A 148 25.51 0.24 -22.80
N GLY A 149 26.27 0.66 -21.79
CA GLY A 149 27.50 1.43 -21.95
C GLY A 149 28.60 0.63 -22.65
N VAL A 150 29.59 1.34 -23.18
CA VAL A 150 30.63 0.76 -24.06
C VAL A 150 31.55 -0.28 -23.39
N GLU A 151 31.65 -0.29 -22.07
CA GLU A 151 32.46 -1.26 -21.31
C GLU A 151 31.63 -2.45 -20.80
N VAL A 152 30.30 -2.43 -20.98
CA VAL A 152 29.42 -3.54 -20.60
C VAL A 152 29.43 -4.60 -21.70
N THR A 153 29.97 -5.78 -21.39
CA THR A 153 30.21 -6.85 -22.38
C THR A 153 29.34 -8.09 -22.17
N ASP A 154 28.65 -8.19 -21.05
CA ASP A 154 27.95 -9.39 -20.59
C ASP A 154 26.43 -9.24 -20.47
N LEU A 155 25.90 -8.04 -20.74
CA LEU A 155 24.48 -7.76 -20.89
C LEU A 155 24.20 -7.17 -22.27
N ARG A 156 23.01 -7.43 -22.80
CA ARG A 156 22.52 -6.86 -24.06
C ARG A 156 21.06 -6.44 -23.98
N PRO A 157 20.58 -5.57 -24.88
CA PRO A 157 19.16 -5.24 -24.99
C PRO A 157 18.29 -6.50 -25.08
N GLY A 158 17.21 -6.53 -24.31
CA GLY A 158 16.30 -7.68 -24.18
C GLY A 158 16.55 -8.56 -22.96
N ASP A 159 17.73 -8.48 -22.32
CA ASP A 159 18.01 -9.27 -21.12
C ASP A 159 17.15 -8.80 -19.93
N ARG A 160 16.66 -9.74 -19.13
CA ARG A 160 15.88 -9.48 -17.92
C ARG A 160 16.83 -9.37 -16.72
N VAL A 161 16.74 -8.29 -15.96
CA VAL A 161 17.65 -7.98 -14.86
C VAL A 161 16.90 -7.54 -13.60
N LEU A 162 17.55 -7.73 -12.45
CA LEU A 162 17.19 -7.12 -11.18
C LEU A 162 18.42 -6.48 -10.54
N GLY A 163 18.21 -5.52 -9.64
CA GLY A 163 19.33 -4.94 -8.90
C GLY A 163 19.01 -3.69 -8.11
N VAL A 164 20.07 -2.98 -7.74
CA VAL A 164 20.02 -1.72 -6.99
C VAL A 164 19.97 -0.55 -7.96
N PHE A 165 19.09 0.41 -7.67
CA PHE A 165 18.84 1.59 -8.48
C PHE A 165 18.80 2.84 -7.60
N VAL A 166 18.89 4.00 -8.23
CA VAL A 166 18.57 5.30 -7.63
C VAL A 166 17.49 5.92 -8.51
N GLY A 167 16.32 6.25 -7.94
CA GLY A 167 15.19 6.75 -8.74
C GLY A 167 14.44 5.67 -9.52
N GLY A 168 14.42 4.42 -9.05
CA GLY A 168 13.82 3.28 -9.76
C GLY A 168 12.29 3.32 -9.91
N PHE A 169 11.59 4.29 -9.32
CA PHE A 169 10.13 4.45 -9.44
C PHE A 169 9.70 5.20 -10.70
N GLY A 170 10.16 4.74 -11.87
CA GLY A 170 9.79 5.27 -13.18
C GLY A 170 9.82 4.16 -14.24
N PRO A 171 9.32 4.39 -15.47
CA PRO A 171 9.32 3.39 -16.53
C PRO A 171 10.71 3.15 -17.13
N VAL A 172 11.66 4.06 -16.91
CA VAL A 172 13.05 3.97 -17.36
C VAL A 172 13.96 4.39 -16.22
N ALA A 173 15.01 3.61 -15.98
CA ALA A 173 16.07 3.95 -15.03
C ALA A 173 17.43 3.56 -15.62
N VAL A 174 18.47 4.28 -15.22
CA VAL A 174 19.86 3.99 -15.55
C VAL A 174 20.60 3.63 -14.26
N THR A 175 21.40 2.57 -14.29
CA THR A 175 22.22 2.15 -13.15
C THR A 175 23.54 1.55 -13.61
N ASP A 176 24.51 1.45 -12.71
CA ASP A 176 25.80 0.82 -12.98
C ASP A 176 25.63 -0.70 -13.15
N ARG A 177 26.30 -1.28 -14.15
CA ARG A 177 26.29 -2.73 -14.42
C ARG A 177 26.55 -3.56 -13.15
N ARG A 178 27.44 -3.13 -12.26
CA ARG A 178 27.83 -3.87 -11.04
C ARG A 178 26.76 -3.87 -9.94
N LEU A 179 25.66 -3.15 -10.17
CA LEU A 179 24.50 -3.17 -9.29
C LEU A 179 23.41 -4.13 -9.78
N LEU A 180 23.65 -4.83 -10.90
CA LEU A 180 22.69 -5.69 -11.58
C LEU A 180 23.10 -7.17 -11.59
N ALA A 181 22.09 -8.04 -11.58
CA ALA A 181 22.23 -9.45 -11.90
C ALA A 181 21.17 -9.89 -12.93
N PRO A 182 21.49 -10.91 -13.75
CA PRO A 182 20.48 -11.57 -14.57
C PRO A 182 19.34 -12.09 -13.71
N MET A 183 18.12 -11.91 -14.19
CA MET A 183 16.94 -12.38 -13.49
C MET A 183 16.74 -13.88 -13.72
N PRO A 184 16.53 -14.69 -12.66
CA PRO A 184 16.25 -16.11 -12.81
C PRO A 184 15.01 -16.40 -13.66
N ASP A 185 15.05 -17.51 -14.39
CA ASP A 185 13.91 -17.98 -15.18
C ASP A 185 12.71 -18.32 -14.28
N GLY A 186 11.51 -18.13 -14.81
CA GLY A 186 10.25 -18.39 -14.09
C GLY A 186 9.85 -17.34 -13.05
N TRP A 187 10.71 -16.35 -12.75
CA TRP A 187 10.35 -15.26 -11.87
C TRP A 187 9.48 -14.21 -12.59
N THR A 188 8.52 -13.66 -11.85
CA THR A 188 7.86 -12.42 -12.24
C THR A 188 8.76 -11.24 -11.91
N PHE A 189 8.60 -10.12 -12.64
CA PHE A 189 9.33 -8.88 -12.32
C PHE A 189 9.01 -8.38 -10.90
N ALA A 190 7.78 -8.56 -10.43
CA ALA A 190 7.43 -8.16 -9.06
C ALA A 190 8.19 -8.99 -8.00
N GLN A 191 8.37 -10.30 -8.22
CA GLN A 191 9.21 -11.14 -7.36
C GLN A 191 10.67 -10.68 -7.41
N ALA A 192 11.20 -10.44 -8.61
CA ALA A 192 12.59 -10.02 -8.77
C ALA A 192 12.88 -8.65 -8.13
N ALA A 193 11.97 -7.68 -8.27
CA ALA A 193 12.09 -6.37 -7.64
C ALA A 193 12.00 -6.42 -6.11
N SER A 194 11.58 -7.54 -5.53
CA SER A 194 11.45 -7.70 -4.08
C SER A 194 12.74 -8.14 -3.37
N VAL A 195 13.77 -8.53 -4.13
CA VAL A 195 14.94 -9.24 -3.64
C VAL A 195 16.17 -8.35 -3.34
N PRO A 196 16.62 -7.46 -4.23
CA PRO A 196 17.95 -6.85 -4.14
C PRO A 196 18.30 -6.28 -2.78
N VAL A 197 17.61 -5.23 -2.33
CA VAL A 197 18.00 -4.47 -1.14
C VAL A 197 17.83 -5.30 0.12
N VAL A 198 16.76 -6.09 0.21
CA VAL A 198 16.47 -6.83 1.46
C VAL A 198 17.45 -7.97 1.69
N PHE A 199 17.80 -8.72 0.63
CA PHE A 199 18.76 -9.82 0.73
C PHE A 199 20.20 -9.31 0.81
N LEU A 200 20.56 -8.24 0.08
CA LEU A 200 21.88 -7.62 0.21
C LEU A 200 22.10 -7.06 1.64
N THR A 201 21.09 -6.43 2.23
CA THR A 201 21.18 -5.89 3.60
C THR A 201 21.35 -7.01 4.63
N ALA A 202 20.60 -8.11 4.48
CA ALA A 202 20.71 -9.27 5.36
C ALA A 202 22.04 -10.02 5.17
N TYR A 203 22.50 -10.20 3.93
CA TYR A 203 23.77 -10.85 3.62
C TYR A 203 24.95 -10.05 4.16
N ARG A 204 24.96 -8.73 3.95
CA ARG A 204 26.00 -7.85 4.52
C ARG A 204 26.01 -7.94 6.04
N GLY A 205 24.84 -7.83 6.68
CA GLY A 205 24.72 -7.88 8.15
C GLY A 205 25.18 -9.21 8.74
N LEU A 206 24.66 -10.33 8.24
CA LEU A 206 24.91 -11.65 8.84
C LEU A 206 26.20 -12.31 8.36
N VAL A 207 26.58 -12.15 7.09
CA VAL A 207 27.74 -12.83 6.50
C VAL A 207 28.98 -11.97 6.58
N ASP A 208 28.95 -10.77 5.99
CA ASP A 208 30.16 -9.94 5.88
C ASP A 208 30.55 -9.28 7.21
N LEU A 209 29.58 -8.76 7.97
CA LEU A 209 29.83 -8.01 9.21
C LEU A 209 29.81 -8.90 10.46
N ALA A 210 28.76 -9.70 10.65
CA ALA A 210 28.66 -10.58 11.82
C ALA A 210 29.54 -11.83 11.70
N GLY A 211 29.83 -12.29 10.48
CA GLY A 211 30.51 -13.56 10.25
C GLY A 211 29.78 -14.73 10.91
N LEU A 212 28.44 -14.76 10.81
CA LEU A 212 27.58 -15.74 11.48
C LEU A 212 27.96 -17.18 11.08
N ARG A 213 28.14 -18.05 12.07
CA ARG A 213 28.57 -19.44 11.89
C ARG A 213 27.48 -20.44 12.27
N ALA A 214 27.59 -21.64 11.73
CA ALA A 214 26.74 -22.76 12.12
C ALA A 214 26.86 -23.03 13.64
N GLY A 215 25.71 -23.21 14.29
CA GLY A 215 25.61 -23.40 15.73
C GLY A 215 25.57 -22.10 16.56
N GLU A 216 25.80 -20.93 15.97
CA GLU A 216 25.52 -19.65 16.63
C GLU A 216 24.03 -19.33 16.63
N SER A 217 23.62 -18.43 17.52
CA SER A 217 22.26 -17.96 17.66
C SER A 217 22.12 -16.49 17.26
N VAL A 218 21.03 -16.15 16.57
CA VAL A 218 20.75 -14.79 16.09
C VAL A 218 19.36 -14.33 16.47
N LEU A 219 19.25 -13.11 17.00
CA LEU A 219 18.00 -12.39 17.17
C LEU A 219 17.75 -11.50 15.94
N VAL A 220 16.62 -11.71 15.26
CA VAL A 220 16.17 -10.89 14.13
C VAL A 220 14.94 -10.10 14.53
N HIS A 221 15.07 -8.78 14.62
CA HIS A 221 13.92 -7.90 14.84
C HIS A 221 13.10 -7.66 13.58
N ALA A 222 11.82 -7.34 13.77
CA ALA A 222 10.84 -7.12 12.70
C ALA A 222 10.87 -8.24 11.63
N ALA A 223 10.99 -9.49 12.07
CA ALA A 223 11.29 -10.66 11.24
C ALA A 223 10.27 -10.93 10.12
N ALA A 224 9.05 -10.42 10.25
CA ALA A 224 8.00 -10.56 9.22
C ALA A 224 8.08 -9.48 8.10
N GLY A 225 8.98 -8.50 8.22
CA GLY A 225 9.28 -7.53 7.17
C GLY A 225 10.28 -8.07 6.14
N GLY A 226 10.58 -7.27 5.12
CA GLY A 226 11.43 -7.69 4.01
C GLY A 226 12.83 -8.17 4.43
N VAL A 227 13.62 -7.32 5.10
CA VAL A 227 14.97 -7.70 5.57
C VAL A 227 14.91 -8.81 6.60
N GLY A 228 13.93 -8.76 7.52
CA GLY A 228 13.76 -9.78 8.54
C GLY A 228 13.53 -11.18 7.97
N MET A 229 12.64 -11.33 6.97
CA MET A 229 12.41 -12.63 6.35
C MET A 229 13.62 -13.11 5.53
N ALA A 230 14.35 -12.21 4.89
CA ALA A 230 15.60 -12.55 4.21
C ALA A 230 16.69 -13.01 5.20
N ALA A 231 16.84 -12.32 6.32
CA ALA A 231 17.77 -12.66 7.39
C ALA A 231 17.44 -14.01 8.04
N VAL A 232 16.16 -14.31 8.27
CA VAL A 232 15.72 -15.64 8.75
C VAL A 232 16.14 -16.75 7.80
N GLN A 233 15.92 -16.58 6.48
CA GLN A 233 16.32 -17.59 5.49
C GLN A 233 17.84 -17.79 5.46
N LEU A 234 18.61 -16.71 5.44
CA LEU A 234 20.07 -16.75 5.43
C LEU A 234 20.63 -17.37 6.73
N ALA A 235 20.14 -16.97 7.90
CA ALA A 235 20.56 -17.51 9.18
C ALA A 235 20.32 -19.04 9.25
N ARG A 236 19.17 -19.51 8.79
CA ARG A 236 18.88 -20.95 8.71
C ARG A 236 19.79 -21.68 7.74
N HIS A 237 20.06 -21.10 6.57
CA HIS A 237 21.02 -21.67 5.61
C HIS A 237 22.42 -21.80 6.23
N LEU A 238 22.84 -20.80 7.01
CA LEU A 238 24.12 -20.80 7.72
C LEU A 238 24.14 -21.74 8.94
N GLY A 239 23.02 -22.40 9.27
CA GLY A 239 22.93 -23.33 10.40
C GLY A 239 22.82 -22.64 11.76
N ALA A 240 22.32 -21.40 11.81
CA ALA A 240 22.13 -20.65 13.04
C ALA A 240 20.75 -20.91 13.68
N GLU A 241 20.70 -20.84 15.01
CA GLU A 241 19.47 -20.83 15.79
C GLU A 241 18.83 -19.44 15.75
N VAL A 242 17.58 -19.34 15.32
CA VAL A 242 16.93 -18.04 15.08
C VAL A 242 15.89 -17.73 16.15
N TYR A 243 16.03 -16.56 16.78
CA TYR A 243 15.04 -15.88 17.59
C TYR A 243 14.47 -14.70 16.80
N ALA A 244 13.16 -14.47 16.86
CA ALA A 244 12.51 -13.51 15.98
C ALA A 244 11.41 -12.70 16.70
N THR A 245 11.40 -11.39 16.47
CA THR A 245 10.28 -10.54 16.91
C THR A 245 9.41 -10.08 15.75
N ALA A 246 8.09 -10.09 15.95
CA ALA A 246 7.11 -9.47 15.06
C ALA A 246 5.80 -9.20 15.81
N SER A 247 4.92 -8.37 15.24
CA SER A 247 3.55 -8.24 15.75
C SER A 247 2.82 -9.60 15.74
N PRO A 248 2.00 -9.93 16.76
CA PRO A 248 1.35 -11.24 16.90
C PRO A 248 0.56 -11.71 15.66
N GLY A 249 -0.15 -10.80 14.99
CA GLY A 249 -0.89 -11.13 13.76
C GLY A 249 0.00 -11.63 12.60
N LYS A 250 1.32 -11.44 12.68
CA LYS A 250 2.29 -11.89 11.67
C LYS A 250 3.02 -13.19 12.04
N TRP A 251 2.83 -13.71 13.24
CA TRP A 251 3.48 -14.95 13.69
C TRP A 251 3.17 -16.17 12.81
N PRO A 252 1.96 -16.35 12.23
CA PRO A 252 1.72 -17.47 11.31
C PRO A 252 2.70 -17.51 10.13
N ALA A 253 3.12 -16.34 9.61
CA ALA A 253 4.10 -16.28 8.53
C ALA A 253 5.50 -16.71 8.98
N LEU A 254 5.90 -16.38 10.22
CA LEU A 254 7.18 -16.81 10.78
C LEU A 254 7.20 -18.29 11.15
N ARG A 255 6.09 -18.82 11.64
CA ARG A 255 5.92 -20.27 11.84
C ARG A 255 6.04 -21.05 10.53
N ALA A 256 5.48 -20.52 9.44
CA ALA A 256 5.66 -21.09 8.11
C ALA A 256 7.12 -21.06 7.61
N LEU A 257 7.96 -20.14 8.11
CA LEU A 257 9.42 -20.14 7.90
C LEU A 257 10.18 -21.08 8.86
N GLY A 258 9.47 -21.83 9.69
CA GLY A 258 10.03 -22.83 10.60
C GLY A 258 10.60 -22.26 11.90
N ILE A 259 10.16 -21.06 12.33
CA ILE A 259 10.54 -20.52 13.65
C ILE A 259 9.69 -21.18 14.76
N PRO A 260 10.31 -21.76 15.80
CA PRO A 260 9.62 -22.31 16.96
C PRO A 260 8.82 -21.26 17.76
N GLU A 261 7.77 -21.70 18.46
CA GLU A 261 6.89 -20.81 19.23
C GLU A 261 7.62 -20.09 20.38
N ASP A 262 8.50 -20.79 21.09
CA ASP A 262 9.34 -20.26 22.16
C ASP A 262 10.41 -19.28 21.66
N HIS A 263 10.69 -19.28 20.36
CA HIS A 263 11.61 -18.35 19.68
C HIS A 263 10.90 -17.17 19.02
N LEU A 264 9.58 -17.06 19.19
CA LEU A 264 8.78 -15.93 18.74
C LEU A 264 8.39 -15.02 19.91
N ALA A 265 8.49 -13.72 19.69
CA ALA A 265 8.01 -12.71 20.63
C ALA A 265 7.44 -11.48 19.92
N SER A 266 6.74 -10.64 20.67
CA SER A 266 6.20 -9.37 20.17
C SER A 266 7.33 -8.39 19.86
N SER A 267 7.25 -7.70 18.71
CA SER A 267 8.12 -6.56 18.40
C SER A 267 7.57 -5.23 18.90
N ARG A 268 6.49 -5.25 19.70
CA ARG A 268 5.80 -4.05 20.22
C ARG A 268 5.89 -3.92 21.74
N THR A 269 6.45 -4.92 22.41
CA THR A 269 6.66 -4.94 23.87
C THR A 269 8.07 -5.40 24.17
N LEU A 270 8.55 -5.18 25.39
CA LEU A 270 9.88 -5.62 25.84
C LEU A 270 9.89 -7.08 26.33
N ASP A 271 8.76 -7.79 26.26
CA ASP A 271 8.62 -9.17 26.77
C ASP A 271 9.50 -10.19 26.04
N PHE A 272 10.03 -9.82 24.87
CA PHE A 272 11.00 -10.66 24.16
C PHE A 272 12.28 -10.89 24.96
N GLU A 273 12.72 -9.92 25.78
CA GLU A 273 13.93 -10.06 26.59
C GLU A 273 13.82 -11.22 27.60
N PRO A 274 12.87 -11.23 28.56
CA PRO A 274 12.75 -12.32 29.52
C PRO A 274 12.39 -13.65 28.83
N ARG A 275 11.60 -13.62 27.75
CA ARG A 275 11.21 -14.83 27.01
C ARG A 275 12.40 -15.50 26.32
N PHE A 276 13.22 -14.75 25.59
CA PHE A 276 14.39 -15.32 24.90
C PHE A 276 15.52 -15.66 25.86
N ARG A 277 15.66 -14.92 26.97
CA ARG A 277 16.56 -15.32 28.07
C ARG A 277 16.14 -16.68 28.65
N ALA A 278 14.85 -16.92 28.86
CA ALA A 278 14.35 -18.22 29.32
C ALA A 278 14.54 -19.33 28.27
N ALA A 279 14.13 -19.10 27.02
CA ALA A 279 14.24 -20.06 25.93
C ALA A 279 15.69 -20.48 25.64
N SER A 280 16.63 -19.56 25.81
CA SER A 280 18.06 -19.82 25.63
C SER A 280 18.76 -20.40 26.88
N GLY A 281 18.02 -20.65 27.96
CA GLY A 281 18.58 -21.14 29.22
C GLY A 281 19.54 -20.13 29.89
N GLY A 282 19.32 -18.84 29.67
CA GLY A 282 20.14 -17.75 30.19
C GLY A 282 21.38 -17.41 29.36
N ARG A 283 21.66 -18.16 28.29
CA ARG A 283 22.86 -17.92 27.44
C ARG A 283 22.76 -16.63 26.61
N GLY A 284 21.54 -16.16 26.34
CA GLY A 284 21.28 -15.07 25.39
C GLY A 284 21.47 -15.51 23.94
N VAL A 285 21.79 -14.56 23.06
CA VAL A 285 22.12 -14.79 21.65
C VAL A 285 23.59 -14.44 21.36
N ASP A 286 24.11 -14.77 20.18
CA ASP A 286 25.48 -14.44 19.78
C ASP A 286 25.54 -13.25 18.78
N VAL A 287 24.45 -13.04 18.05
CA VAL A 287 24.27 -11.96 17.07
C VAL A 287 22.89 -11.32 17.24
N VAL A 288 22.81 -9.99 17.16
CA VAL A 288 21.54 -9.27 17.04
C VAL A 288 21.54 -8.51 15.72
N LEU A 289 20.52 -8.73 14.90
CA LEU A 289 20.21 -7.91 13.73
C LEU A 289 19.02 -7.01 14.08
N ASP A 290 19.32 -5.74 14.38
CA ASP A 290 18.36 -4.78 14.92
C ASP A 290 17.81 -3.81 13.87
N SER A 291 16.55 -3.44 14.07
CA SER A 291 15.85 -2.38 13.35
C SER A 291 14.85 -1.63 14.24
N LEU A 292 14.90 -1.83 15.56
CA LEU A 292 14.07 -1.13 16.54
C LEU A 292 14.84 0.08 17.08
N ALA A 293 14.30 0.77 18.08
CA ALA A 293 14.91 1.97 18.63
C ALA A 293 14.60 2.08 20.12
N ARG A 294 15.36 2.92 20.82
CA ARG A 294 15.21 3.31 22.22
C ARG A 294 15.31 2.09 23.16
N GLU A 295 14.37 1.93 24.09
CA GLU A 295 14.38 0.87 25.11
C GLU A 295 14.44 -0.54 24.53
N PHE A 296 14.06 -0.72 23.25
CA PHE A 296 14.19 -1.98 22.54
C PHE A 296 15.65 -2.32 22.24
N VAL A 297 16.48 -1.33 21.87
CA VAL A 297 17.93 -1.51 21.64
C VAL A 297 18.59 -1.94 22.94
N ASP A 298 18.24 -1.28 24.05
CA ASP A 298 18.81 -1.57 25.37
C ASP A 298 18.43 -2.99 25.83
N ALA A 299 17.18 -3.42 25.60
CA ALA A 299 16.73 -4.79 25.88
C ALA A 299 17.44 -5.84 25.01
N SER A 300 17.73 -5.51 23.75
CA SER A 300 18.44 -6.40 22.83
C SER A 300 19.93 -6.52 23.15
N LEU A 301 20.57 -5.45 23.62
CA LEU A 301 21.95 -5.49 24.13
C LEU A 301 22.06 -6.39 25.37
N ARG A 302 21.05 -6.38 26.25
CA ARG A 302 20.99 -7.28 27.43
C ARG A 302 20.82 -8.76 27.07
N LEU A 303 20.46 -9.08 25.82
CA LEU A 303 20.45 -10.45 25.31
C LEU A 303 21.82 -10.93 24.80
N LEU A 304 22.88 -10.12 24.92
CA LEU A 304 24.27 -10.50 24.65
C LEU A 304 25.13 -10.59 25.94
N PRO A 305 24.73 -11.35 26.98
CA PRO A 305 25.40 -11.34 28.28
C PRO A 305 26.82 -11.94 28.24
N ARG A 306 27.20 -12.61 27.15
CA ARG A 306 28.50 -13.25 26.94
C ARG A 306 29.36 -12.50 25.91
N GLY A 307 28.99 -11.26 25.60
CA GLY A 307 29.48 -10.56 24.42
C GLY A 307 28.77 -11.03 23.15
N GLY A 308 29.19 -10.52 21.99
CA GLY A 308 28.59 -10.86 20.70
C GLY A 308 28.68 -9.73 19.70
N ARG A 309 27.88 -9.80 18.64
CA ARG A 309 27.83 -8.78 17.58
C ARG A 309 26.44 -8.16 17.50
N PHE A 310 26.37 -6.84 17.56
CA PHE A 310 25.15 -6.07 17.44
C PHE A 310 25.18 -5.26 16.15
N LEU A 311 24.29 -5.59 15.21
CA LEU A 311 24.25 -5.02 13.86
C LEU A 311 23.04 -4.11 13.78
N GLU A 312 23.29 -2.81 13.77
CA GLU A 312 22.25 -1.77 13.73
C GLU A 312 21.95 -1.38 12.28
N MET A 313 20.68 -1.52 11.88
CA MET A 313 20.17 -1.03 10.59
C MET A 313 19.39 0.29 10.72
N GLY A 314 18.96 0.63 11.93
CA GLY A 314 18.26 1.87 12.25
C GLY A 314 19.14 3.11 12.04
N LYS A 315 18.50 4.25 11.78
CA LYS A 315 19.20 5.54 11.51
C LYS A 315 18.93 6.64 12.52
N THR A 316 17.94 6.46 13.40
CA THR A 316 17.45 7.51 14.30
C THR A 316 17.98 7.39 15.73
N ASP A 317 18.47 6.21 16.13
CA ASP A 317 18.95 5.91 17.49
C ASP A 317 20.27 5.13 17.49
N VAL A 318 21.18 5.52 16.60
CA VAL A 318 22.51 4.89 16.49
C VAL A 318 23.31 5.19 17.75
N ARG A 319 23.88 4.16 18.37
CA ARG A 319 24.68 4.25 19.59
C ARG A 319 26.16 4.39 19.29
N ASP A 320 26.90 4.95 20.24
CA ASP A 320 28.36 5.03 20.17
C ASP A 320 28.96 3.64 20.47
N PRO A 321 29.74 3.04 19.53
CA PRO A 321 30.36 1.73 19.72
C PRO A 321 31.24 1.64 20.97
N GLU A 322 31.97 2.70 21.33
CA GLU A 322 32.88 2.68 22.49
C GLU A 322 32.10 2.64 23.80
N ARG A 323 30.99 3.40 23.86
CA ARG A 323 30.09 3.40 25.00
C ARG A 323 29.37 2.06 25.15
N VAL A 324 28.89 1.47 24.04
CA VAL A 324 28.27 0.14 24.08
C VAL A 324 29.27 -0.91 24.57
N ALA A 325 30.52 -0.88 24.12
CA ALA A 325 31.54 -1.81 24.58
C ALA A 325 31.88 -1.65 26.08
N ALA A 326 31.80 -0.42 26.61
CA ALA A 326 31.99 -0.14 28.03
C ALA A 326 30.82 -0.65 28.89
N ASP A 327 29.57 -0.39 28.46
CA ASP A 327 28.36 -0.77 29.19
C ASP A 327 28.03 -2.27 29.03
N HIS A 328 28.44 -2.89 27.92
CA HIS A 328 28.23 -4.30 27.58
C HIS A 328 29.55 -4.96 27.16
N PRO A 329 30.36 -5.44 28.12
CA PRO A 329 31.67 -6.02 27.84
C PRO A 329 31.62 -7.16 26.82
N GLY A 330 32.48 -7.08 25.79
CA GLY A 330 32.58 -8.08 24.74
C GLY A 330 31.55 -7.94 23.60
N VAL A 331 30.69 -6.92 23.62
CA VAL A 331 29.77 -6.63 22.52
C VAL A 331 30.44 -5.70 21.49
N ALA A 332 30.50 -6.16 20.24
CA ALA A 332 30.86 -5.33 19.10
C ALA A 332 29.60 -4.72 18.47
N TYR A 333 29.45 -3.40 18.57
CA TYR A 333 28.34 -2.67 17.97
C TYR A 333 28.74 -2.06 16.62
N GLN A 334 27.94 -2.29 15.58
CA GLN A 334 28.17 -1.75 14.26
C GLN A 334 26.87 -1.32 13.58
N ALA A 335 26.73 -0.01 13.37
CA ALA A 335 25.73 0.53 12.47
C ALA A 335 26.19 0.46 11.02
N TYR A 336 25.32 0.04 10.11
CA TYR A 336 25.67 -0.13 8.70
C TYR A 336 24.57 0.31 7.74
N ASP A 337 24.98 0.72 6.54
CA ASP A 337 24.09 1.24 5.51
C ASP A 337 24.51 0.70 4.14
N LEU A 338 23.61 -0.02 3.48
CA LEU A 338 23.86 -0.61 2.15
C LEU A 338 24.19 0.46 1.11
N THR A 339 23.66 1.68 1.24
CA THR A 339 23.88 2.77 0.29
C THR A 339 25.33 3.27 0.25
N ARG A 340 26.15 2.90 1.24
CA ARG A 340 27.57 3.24 1.33
C ARG A 340 28.49 2.12 0.83
N ALA A 341 27.93 0.97 0.41
CA ALA A 341 28.71 -0.14 -0.09
C ALA A 341 29.29 0.18 -1.48
N HIS A 342 30.51 -0.28 -1.74
CA HIS A 342 31.12 -0.12 -3.07
C HIS A 342 30.37 -0.99 -4.11
N PRO A 343 30.19 -0.54 -5.36
CA PRO A 343 29.50 -1.34 -6.39
C PRO A 343 30.07 -2.75 -6.57
N ASP A 344 31.38 -2.93 -6.49
CA ASP A 344 32.00 -4.27 -6.60
C ASP A 344 31.61 -5.19 -5.43
N GLU A 345 31.41 -4.64 -4.22
CA GLU A 345 30.91 -5.42 -3.07
C GLU A 345 29.47 -5.85 -3.30
N ILE A 346 28.63 -4.95 -3.83
CA ILE A 346 27.25 -5.25 -4.20
C ILE A 346 27.22 -6.38 -5.23
N GLN A 347 28.03 -6.29 -6.29
CA GLN A 347 28.09 -7.32 -7.34
C GLN A 347 28.46 -8.69 -6.76
N ARG A 348 29.48 -8.74 -5.90
CA ARG A 348 29.92 -9.98 -5.22
C ARG A 348 28.78 -10.60 -4.41
N MET A 349 28.10 -9.81 -3.57
CA MET A 349 26.99 -10.29 -2.75
C MET A 349 25.80 -10.71 -3.60
N LEU A 350 25.44 -9.92 -4.63
CA LEU A 350 24.30 -10.21 -5.49
C LEU A 350 24.51 -11.52 -6.27
N THR A 351 25.74 -11.75 -6.76
CA THR A 351 26.11 -13.00 -7.44
C THR A 351 25.99 -14.21 -6.50
N ALA A 352 26.49 -14.10 -5.27
CA ALA A 352 26.36 -15.15 -4.26
C ALA A 352 24.89 -15.45 -3.92
N LEU A 353 24.09 -14.41 -3.75
CA LEU A 353 22.65 -14.54 -3.50
C LEU A 353 21.93 -15.22 -4.67
N MET A 354 22.23 -14.85 -5.92
CA MET A 354 21.60 -15.48 -7.09
C MET A 354 21.93 -16.97 -7.19
N ALA A 355 23.12 -17.40 -6.79
CA ALA A 355 23.45 -18.82 -6.72
C ALA A 355 22.57 -19.57 -5.69
N LEU A 356 22.33 -18.98 -4.51
CA LEU A 356 21.46 -19.56 -3.48
C LEU A 356 19.96 -19.55 -3.88
N PHE A 357 19.54 -18.64 -4.75
CA PHE A 357 18.19 -18.70 -5.34
C PHE A 357 18.09 -19.78 -6.41
N ALA A 358 19.13 -19.95 -7.22
CA ALA A 358 19.15 -20.92 -8.31
C ALA A 358 19.09 -22.37 -7.80
N ASP A 359 19.71 -22.69 -6.66
CA ASP A 359 19.64 -24.02 -6.05
C ASP A 359 18.41 -24.23 -5.15
N GLY A 360 17.61 -23.18 -4.93
CA GLY A 360 16.37 -23.22 -4.14
C GLY A 360 16.56 -23.11 -2.63
N THR A 361 17.77 -22.82 -2.15
CA THR A 361 18.08 -22.53 -0.74
C THR A 361 17.33 -21.29 -0.26
N LEU A 362 17.35 -20.23 -1.06
CA LEU A 362 16.58 -19.01 -0.83
C LEU A 362 15.35 -18.97 -1.73
N ARG A 363 14.27 -18.34 -1.24
CA ARG A 363 13.01 -18.15 -1.97
C ARG A 363 12.57 -16.70 -1.93
N PRO A 364 12.01 -16.16 -3.04
CA PRO A 364 11.43 -14.83 -3.05
C PRO A 364 10.43 -14.64 -1.92
N LEU A 365 10.39 -13.42 -1.37
CA LEU A 365 9.47 -13.10 -0.28
C LEU A 365 8.02 -12.97 -0.80
N PRO A 366 7.01 -13.08 0.09
CA PRO A 366 5.66 -12.69 -0.26
C PRO A 366 5.64 -11.24 -0.75
N VAL A 367 5.04 -11.02 -1.92
CA VAL A 367 4.92 -9.70 -2.54
C VAL A 367 3.48 -9.20 -2.44
N ARG A 368 3.34 -7.91 -2.14
CA ARG A 368 2.12 -7.17 -2.34
C ARG A 368 2.40 -6.00 -3.27
N ALA A 369 1.71 -5.96 -4.41
CA ALA A 369 1.95 -4.96 -5.43
C ALA A 369 0.83 -3.91 -5.54
N TRP A 370 1.23 -2.71 -5.96
CA TRP A 370 0.36 -1.62 -6.41
C TRP A 370 0.86 -1.06 -7.74
N ASP A 371 -0.03 -0.43 -8.50
CA ASP A 371 0.41 0.45 -9.58
C ASP A 371 1.21 1.62 -9.01
N VAL A 372 2.26 2.07 -9.69
CA VAL A 372 2.99 3.29 -9.28
C VAL A 372 2.07 4.52 -9.22
N ARG A 373 0.98 4.56 -10.01
CA ARG A 373 -0.04 5.62 -9.94
C ARG A 373 -0.87 5.59 -8.66
N GLN A 374 -0.81 4.49 -7.90
CA GLN A 374 -1.42 4.31 -6.59
C GLN A 374 -0.38 4.40 -5.45
N ALA A 375 0.82 4.93 -5.74
CA ALA A 375 1.91 5.02 -4.76
C ALA A 375 1.51 5.63 -3.40
N PRO A 376 0.66 6.67 -3.28
CA PRO A 376 0.25 7.19 -1.98
C PRO A 376 -0.41 6.12 -1.08
N GLU A 377 -1.21 5.23 -1.64
CA GLU A 377 -1.82 4.11 -0.90
C GLU A 377 -0.76 3.09 -0.47
N ALA A 378 0.17 2.75 -1.36
CA ALA A 378 1.26 1.81 -1.07
C ALA A 378 2.21 2.34 0.02
N PHE A 379 2.59 3.63 -0.05
CA PHE A 379 3.42 4.28 0.96
C PHE A 379 2.73 4.31 2.32
N ARG A 380 1.44 4.62 2.37
CA ARG A 380 0.63 4.58 3.60
C ARG A 380 0.52 3.16 4.16
N TYR A 381 0.38 2.15 3.29
CA TYR A 381 0.36 0.75 3.72
C TYR A 381 1.70 0.30 4.33
N VAL A 382 2.82 0.78 3.80
CA VAL A 382 4.15 0.54 4.36
C VAL A 382 4.35 1.31 5.67
N SER A 383 3.91 2.57 5.75
CA SER A 383 4.07 3.43 6.94
C SER A 383 3.37 2.84 8.16
N GLN A 384 2.19 2.24 7.97
CA GLN A 384 1.42 1.56 9.02
C GLN A 384 2.01 0.21 9.46
N ALA A 385 3.14 -0.22 8.87
CA ALA A 385 3.81 -1.48 9.15
C ALA A 385 2.89 -2.72 9.11
N ARG A 386 1.86 -2.73 8.26
CA ARG A 386 0.88 -3.82 8.14
C ARG A 386 1.36 -4.99 7.26
N HIS A 387 2.30 -4.72 6.37
CA HIS A 387 2.76 -5.69 5.37
C HIS A 387 3.54 -6.86 5.98
N ILE A 388 3.47 -8.01 5.30
CA ILE A 388 4.34 -9.17 5.47
C ILE A 388 5.15 -9.31 4.18
N GLY A 389 6.46 -9.55 4.29
CA GLY A 389 7.34 -9.62 3.13
C GLY A 389 7.59 -8.23 2.55
N LYS A 390 7.30 -8.06 1.25
CA LYS A 390 7.72 -6.89 0.49
C LYS A 390 6.59 -6.21 -0.28
N VAL A 391 6.61 -4.88 -0.30
CA VAL A 391 5.74 -4.06 -1.15
C VAL A 391 6.47 -3.68 -2.42
N VAL A 392 5.78 -3.76 -3.56
CA VAL A 392 6.33 -3.48 -4.89
C VAL A 392 5.40 -2.54 -5.66
N LEU A 393 5.98 -1.62 -6.43
CA LEU A 393 5.27 -0.77 -7.38
C LEU A 393 5.49 -1.32 -8.80
N THR A 394 4.41 -1.61 -9.51
CA THR A 394 4.46 -2.03 -10.92
C THR A 394 4.35 -0.82 -11.84
N MET A 395 5.09 -0.84 -12.93
CA MET A 395 5.07 0.22 -13.94
C MET A 395 3.99 -0.05 -15.00
N PRO A 396 3.27 0.98 -15.46
CA PRO A 396 2.35 0.83 -16.58
C PRO A 396 3.12 0.43 -17.84
N THR A 397 2.69 -0.66 -18.48
CA THR A 397 3.33 -1.18 -19.68
C THR A 397 2.45 -0.90 -20.89
N ARG A 398 3.04 -0.31 -21.93
CA ARG A 398 2.35 -0.10 -23.21
C ARG A 398 2.18 -1.44 -23.93
N TRP A 399 1.07 -1.59 -24.64
CA TRP A 399 0.86 -2.76 -25.48
C TRP A 399 1.86 -2.72 -26.63
N ASP A 400 2.55 -3.82 -26.84
CA ASP A 400 3.54 -3.97 -27.90
C ASP A 400 2.83 -4.22 -29.23
N PRO A 401 2.93 -3.32 -30.23
CA PRO A 401 2.30 -3.50 -31.54
C PRO A 401 2.75 -4.79 -32.25
N ASP A 402 3.99 -5.21 -32.04
CA ASP A 402 4.60 -6.40 -32.65
C ASP A 402 4.33 -7.67 -31.84
N GLY A 403 3.72 -7.55 -30.66
CA GLY A 403 3.28 -8.68 -29.84
C GLY A 403 1.91 -9.22 -30.25
N THR A 404 1.65 -10.48 -29.89
CA THR A 404 0.37 -11.15 -30.11
C THR A 404 -0.61 -10.86 -28.97
N VAL A 405 -1.87 -10.56 -29.31
CA VAL A 405 -2.99 -10.47 -28.36
C VAL A 405 -3.95 -11.64 -28.55
N LEU A 406 -4.17 -12.41 -27.48
CA LEU A 406 -5.13 -13.51 -27.45
C LEU A 406 -6.52 -13.00 -27.05
N LEU A 407 -7.53 -13.23 -27.87
CA LEU A 407 -8.94 -12.96 -27.56
C LEU A 407 -9.72 -14.28 -27.47
N THR A 408 -10.08 -14.69 -26.26
CA THR A 408 -10.95 -15.87 -26.08
C THR A 408 -12.42 -15.46 -26.19
N GLY A 409 -13.23 -16.22 -26.92
CA GLY A 409 -14.53 -15.73 -27.38
C GLY A 409 -14.40 -14.64 -28.46
N GLY A 410 -13.22 -14.55 -29.11
CA GLY A 410 -12.86 -13.48 -30.04
C GLY A 410 -13.72 -13.40 -31.30
N THR A 411 -14.39 -14.49 -31.68
CA THR A 411 -15.31 -14.53 -32.84
C THR A 411 -16.74 -14.08 -32.49
N GLY A 412 -17.03 -13.80 -31.21
CA GLY A 412 -18.34 -13.26 -30.80
C GLY A 412 -18.47 -11.75 -31.06
N LEU A 413 -19.68 -11.21 -30.89
CA LEU A 413 -19.97 -9.78 -31.13
C LEU A 413 -18.99 -8.83 -30.42
N LEU A 414 -18.83 -8.98 -29.10
CA LEU A 414 -17.91 -8.15 -28.33
C LEU A 414 -16.45 -8.42 -28.71
N GLY A 415 -16.11 -9.69 -29.00
CA GLY A 415 -14.78 -10.08 -29.46
C GLY A 415 -14.39 -9.35 -30.74
N GLY A 416 -15.29 -9.26 -31.72
CA GLY A 416 -15.07 -8.54 -32.97
C GLY A 416 -14.96 -7.02 -32.77
N LEU A 417 -15.76 -6.42 -31.89
CA LEU A 417 -15.66 -4.99 -31.55
C LEU A 417 -14.31 -4.67 -30.90
N VAL A 418 -13.90 -5.47 -29.91
CA VAL A 418 -12.62 -5.31 -29.22
C VAL A 418 -11.46 -5.54 -30.17
N ALA A 419 -11.48 -6.59 -30.98
CA ALA A 419 -10.44 -6.86 -31.97
C ALA A 419 -10.23 -5.66 -32.92
N ARG A 420 -11.31 -5.07 -33.43
CA ARG A 420 -11.21 -3.88 -34.30
C ARG A 420 -10.62 -2.69 -33.55
N ARG A 421 -11.13 -2.39 -32.35
CA ARG A 421 -10.64 -1.28 -31.51
C ARG A 421 -9.14 -1.40 -31.21
N LEU A 422 -8.68 -2.62 -30.92
CA LEU A 422 -7.26 -2.89 -30.65
C LEU A 422 -6.36 -2.65 -31.87
N VAL A 423 -6.83 -3.01 -33.07
CA VAL A 423 -6.07 -2.80 -34.32
C VAL A 423 -6.04 -1.32 -34.72
N THR A 424 -7.17 -0.63 -34.59
CA THR A 424 -7.33 0.75 -35.06
C THR A 424 -6.75 1.79 -34.12
N ASP A 425 -6.98 1.65 -32.81
CA ASP A 425 -6.66 2.70 -31.82
C ASP A 425 -5.46 2.34 -30.93
N HIS A 426 -5.18 1.04 -30.74
CA HIS A 426 -4.05 0.55 -29.93
C HIS A 426 -2.89 0.00 -30.78
N GLY A 427 -3.03 0.01 -32.11
CA GLY A 427 -1.97 -0.36 -33.04
C GLY A 427 -1.59 -1.84 -33.04
N VAL A 428 -2.39 -2.72 -32.44
CA VAL A 428 -2.11 -4.17 -32.40
C VAL A 428 -2.05 -4.74 -33.82
N ARG A 429 -1.02 -5.55 -34.10
CA ARG A 429 -0.82 -6.17 -35.42
C ARG A 429 -0.97 -7.68 -35.43
N HIS A 430 -0.85 -8.36 -34.30
CA HIS A 430 -0.98 -9.82 -34.25
C HIS A 430 -2.12 -10.23 -33.34
N LEU A 431 -3.16 -10.85 -33.91
CA LEU A 431 -4.34 -11.29 -33.19
C LEU A 431 -4.49 -12.81 -33.23
N LEU A 432 -4.72 -13.42 -32.07
CA LEU A 432 -5.11 -14.81 -31.93
C LEU A 432 -6.55 -14.87 -31.41
N LEU A 433 -7.49 -15.18 -32.28
CA LEU A 433 -8.92 -15.29 -31.95
C LEU A 433 -9.24 -16.75 -31.63
N ALA A 434 -9.52 -17.05 -30.36
CA ALA A 434 -9.84 -18.40 -29.91
C ALA A 434 -11.34 -18.54 -29.63
N SER A 435 -11.97 -19.57 -30.20
CA SER A 435 -13.34 -19.96 -29.87
C SER A 435 -13.54 -21.46 -30.12
N ARG A 436 -14.60 -22.06 -29.58
CA ARG A 436 -14.88 -23.49 -29.80
C ARG A 436 -15.12 -23.83 -31.27
N GLY A 437 -15.78 -22.94 -32.02
CA GLY A 437 -16.03 -23.12 -33.45
C GLY A 437 -14.83 -22.76 -34.34
N GLY A 438 -13.83 -22.04 -33.82
CA GLY A 438 -12.64 -21.65 -34.57
C GLY A 438 -12.97 -20.96 -35.90
N PRO A 439 -12.28 -21.32 -37.01
CA PRO A 439 -12.56 -20.79 -38.34
C PRO A 439 -13.99 -21.04 -38.84
N ASP A 440 -14.65 -22.09 -38.35
CA ASP A 440 -16.02 -22.47 -38.75
C ASP A 440 -17.09 -21.71 -37.93
N ALA A 441 -16.69 -20.86 -36.98
CA ALA A 441 -17.64 -20.06 -36.23
C ALA A 441 -18.36 -19.03 -37.15
N PRO A 442 -19.67 -18.80 -36.96
CA PRO A 442 -20.41 -17.86 -37.79
C PRO A 442 -19.77 -16.46 -37.80
N GLY A 443 -19.50 -15.92 -38.99
CA GLY A 443 -18.88 -14.60 -39.19
C GLY A 443 -17.38 -14.53 -38.91
N ALA A 444 -16.70 -15.63 -38.58
CA ALA A 444 -15.27 -15.63 -38.28
C ALA A 444 -14.41 -15.28 -39.51
N ALA A 445 -14.76 -15.81 -40.68
CA ALA A 445 -14.06 -15.52 -41.93
C ALA A 445 -14.14 -14.03 -42.30
N ASP A 446 -15.34 -13.45 -42.24
CA ASP A 446 -15.56 -12.02 -42.53
C ASP A 446 -14.82 -11.13 -41.51
N LEU A 447 -14.87 -11.49 -40.21
CA LEU A 447 -14.14 -10.76 -39.18
C LEU A 447 -12.63 -10.82 -39.40
N ALA A 448 -12.08 -11.98 -39.74
CA ALA A 448 -10.66 -12.14 -40.01
C ALA A 448 -10.23 -11.35 -41.25
N ALA A 449 -11.03 -11.37 -42.32
CA ALA A 449 -10.79 -10.60 -43.53
C ALA A 449 -10.79 -9.08 -43.24
N ASP A 450 -11.78 -8.59 -42.48
CA ASP A 450 -11.87 -7.19 -42.11
C ASP A 450 -10.69 -6.72 -41.25
N LEU A 451 -10.30 -7.51 -40.25
CA LEU A 451 -9.14 -7.21 -39.40
C LEU A 451 -7.84 -7.23 -40.21
N THR A 452 -7.73 -8.13 -41.19
CA THR A 452 -6.59 -8.18 -42.11
C THR A 452 -6.55 -6.94 -43.01
N ALA A 453 -7.71 -6.48 -43.50
CA ALA A 453 -7.81 -5.23 -44.26
C ALA A 453 -7.44 -3.99 -43.41
N LEU A 454 -7.64 -4.05 -42.09
CA LEU A 454 -7.18 -3.03 -41.13
C LEU A 454 -5.69 -3.14 -40.78
N GLY A 455 -4.96 -4.11 -41.35
CA GLY A 455 -3.51 -4.26 -41.22
C GLY A 455 -3.05 -5.23 -40.13
N ALA A 456 -3.93 -6.09 -39.61
CA ALA A 456 -3.55 -7.12 -38.64
C ALA A 456 -3.30 -8.49 -39.29
N THR A 457 -2.38 -9.26 -38.74
CA THR A 457 -2.26 -10.70 -38.98
C THR A 457 -3.15 -11.43 -38.00
N VAL A 458 -4.14 -12.18 -38.51
CA VAL A 458 -5.16 -12.84 -37.69
C VAL A 458 -5.04 -14.35 -37.78
N THR A 459 -4.89 -15.00 -36.63
CA THR A 459 -5.03 -16.45 -36.48
C THR A 459 -6.35 -16.76 -35.79
N VAL A 460 -7.20 -17.55 -36.42
CA VAL A 460 -8.44 -18.04 -35.80
C VAL A 460 -8.24 -19.50 -35.40
N ALA A 461 -8.35 -19.80 -34.10
CA ALA A 461 -8.08 -21.11 -33.55
C ALA A 461 -9.33 -21.73 -32.91
N ALA A 462 -9.58 -23.00 -33.24
CA ALA A 462 -10.58 -23.82 -32.54
C ALA A 462 -9.99 -24.29 -31.21
N ALA A 463 -10.48 -23.76 -30.08
CA ALA A 463 -10.05 -24.15 -28.75
C ALA A 463 -11.15 -23.97 -27.71
N ASP A 464 -11.38 -24.98 -26.87
CA ASP A 464 -12.11 -24.82 -25.60
C ASP A 464 -11.13 -24.36 -24.53
N VAL A 465 -11.25 -23.10 -24.11
CA VAL A 465 -10.36 -22.53 -23.10
C VAL A 465 -10.63 -23.07 -21.69
N ALA A 466 -11.75 -23.77 -21.48
CA ALA A 466 -11.99 -24.54 -20.26
C ALA A 466 -11.17 -25.84 -20.20
N ASP A 467 -10.51 -26.26 -21.29
CA ASP A 467 -9.55 -27.36 -21.30
C ASP A 467 -8.12 -26.81 -21.19
N ARG A 468 -7.42 -27.16 -20.10
CA ARG A 468 -6.06 -26.70 -19.81
C ARG A 468 -5.08 -27.08 -20.91
N ASP A 469 -5.19 -28.28 -21.47
CA ASP A 469 -4.25 -28.77 -22.48
C ASP A 469 -4.51 -28.10 -23.83
N ALA A 470 -5.76 -27.76 -24.13
CA ALA A 470 -6.10 -26.94 -25.29
C ALA A 470 -5.50 -25.53 -25.17
N VAL A 471 -5.58 -24.91 -23.99
CA VAL A 471 -4.92 -23.61 -23.74
C VAL A 471 -3.40 -23.73 -23.88
N ALA A 472 -2.78 -24.78 -23.33
CA ALA A 472 -1.33 -24.99 -23.46
C ALA A 472 -0.90 -25.13 -24.93
N ARG A 473 -1.64 -25.90 -25.75
CA ARG A 473 -1.40 -26.01 -27.19
C ARG A 473 -1.58 -24.69 -27.93
N LEU A 474 -2.62 -23.94 -27.57
CA LEU A 474 -2.89 -22.62 -28.14
C LEU A 474 -1.74 -21.64 -27.88
N LEU A 475 -1.23 -21.61 -26.65
CA LEU A 475 -0.10 -20.75 -26.25
C LEU A 475 1.22 -21.19 -26.91
N ALA A 476 1.48 -22.49 -27.00
CA ALA A 476 2.66 -23.02 -27.68
C ALA A 476 2.68 -22.74 -29.20
N GLY A 477 1.51 -22.48 -29.80
CA GLY A 477 1.39 -22.09 -31.20
C GLY A 477 1.71 -20.63 -31.50
N VAL A 478 1.93 -19.78 -30.48
CA VAL A 478 2.28 -18.37 -30.67
C VAL A 478 3.73 -18.25 -31.17
N PRO A 479 4.00 -17.55 -32.30
CA PRO A 479 5.34 -17.41 -32.83
C PRO A 479 6.29 -16.68 -31.87
N ALA A 480 7.51 -17.19 -31.70
CA ALA A 480 8.53 -16.55 -30.85
C ALA A 480 8.94 -15.14 -31.33
N ALA A 481 8.81 -14.85 -32.63
CA ALA A 481 9.07 -13.52 -33.19
C ALA A 481 7.99 -12.48 -32.81
N HIS A 482 6.78 -12.95 -32.46
CA HIS A 482 5.64 -12.12 -32.08
C HIS A 482 5.02 -12.69 -30.79
N PRO A 483 5.74 -12.60 -29.65
CA PRO A 483 5.36 -13.27 -28.42
C PRO A 483 3.99 -12.80 -27.91
N LEU A 484 3.33 -13.62 -27.09
CA LEU A 484 2.08 -13.22 -26.45
C LEU A 484 2.33 -12.09 -25.44
N THR A 485 1.73 -10.93 -25.66
CA THR A 485 1.89 -9.75 -24.80
C THR A 485 0.60 -9.32 -24.13
N ALA A 486 -0.56 -9.79 -24.56
CA ALA A 486 -1.81 -9.57 -23.84
C ALA A 486 -2.85 -10.68 -24.02
N VAL A 487 -3.73 -10.81 -23.03
CA VAL A 487 -4.89 -11.70 -23.04
C VAL A 487 -6.14 -10.88 -22.78
N VAL A 488 -7.17 -11.08 -23.60
CA VAL A 488 -8.53 -10.56 -23.38
C VAL A 488 -9.50 -11.73 -23.33
N HIS A 489 -10.12 -11.94 -22.19
CA HIS A 489 -11.04 -13.05 -21.94
C HIS A 489 -12.49 -12.57 -22.03
N LEU A 490 -13.17 -12.88 -23.15
CA LEU A 490 -14.56 -12.53 -23.40
C LEU A 490 -15.50 -13.75 -23.46
N ALA A 491 -14.98 -14.96 -23.28
CA ALA A 491 -15.78 -16.16 -23.37
C ALA A 491 -16.83 -16.23 -22.23
N GLY A 492 -18.02 -16.71 -22.57
CA GLY A 492 -19.11 -16.82 -21.62
C GLY A 492 -20.35 -17.45 -22.23
N VAL A 493 -21.17 -18.06 -21.38
CA VAL A 493 -22.51 -18.58 -21.71
C VAL A 493 -23.45 -18.24 -20.57
N LEU A 494 -24.75 -18.20 -20.85
CA LEU A 494 -25.81 -18.05 -19.85
C LEU A 494 -26.59 -19.35 -19.71
N ASP A 495 -27.02 -19.62 -18.48
CA ASP A 495 -27.94 -20.70 -18.14
C ASP A 495 -28.76 -20.24 -16.93
N ASP A 496 -29.67 -19.30 -17.20
CA ASP A 496 -30.38 -18.55 -16.17
C ASP A 496 -31.40 -19.44 -15.43
N GLY A 497 -31.49 -19.23 -14.12
CA GLY A 497 -32.38 -19.93 -13.22
C GLY A 497 -32.45 -19.22 -11.86
N VAL A 498 -33.65 -19.17 -11.28
CA VAL A 498 -33.79 -18.79 -9.86
C VAL A 498 -33.03 -19.78 -8.97
N VAL A 499 -32.60 -19.35 -7.79
CA VAL A 499 -31.72 -20.15 -6.90
C VAL A 499 -32.28 -21.56 -6.64
N THR A 500 -33.60 -21.71 -6.49
CA THR A 500 -34.26 -23.00 -6.27
C THR A 500 -34.27 -23.94 -7.48
N ALA A 501 -34.01 -23.41 -8.67
CA ALA A 501 -33.96 -24.15 -9.94
C ALA A 501 -32.52 -24.40 -10.44
N LEU A 502 -31.50 -23.87 -9.75
CA LEU A 502 -30.11 -24.11 -10.11
C LEU A 502 -29.71 -25.55 -9.76
N THR A 503 -29.10 -26.23 -10.73
CA THR A 503 -28.49 -27.56 -10.57
C THR A 503 -26.96 -27.45 -10.71
N PRO A 504 -26.19 -28.44 -10.23
CA PRO A 504 -24.74 -28.49 -10.47
C PRO A 504 -24.38 -28.32 -11.95
N ASP A 505 -25.06 -29.01 -12.87
CA ASP A 505 -24.79 -28.91 -14.31
C ASP A 505 -25.00 -27.50 -14.88
N ARG A 506 -26.03 -26.78 -14.41
CA ARG A 506 -26.28 -25.37 -14.81
C ARG A 506 -25.22 -24.43 -14.24
N ILE A 507 -24.65 -24.75 -13.09
CA ILE A 507 -23.54 -23.99 -12.51
C ILE A 507 -22.27 -24.26 -13.33
N ASP A 508 -21.93 -25.53 -13.55
CA ASP A 508 -20.71 -25.90 -14.28
C ASP A 508 -20.72 -25.42 -15.73
N THR A 509 -21.89 -25.43 -16.39
CA THR A 509 -22.06 -24.87 -17.74
C THR A 509 -21.59 -23.41 -17.83
N VAL A 510 -21.92 -22.59 -16.81
CA VAL A 510 -21.56 -21.18 -16.75
C VAL A 510 -20.14 -20.96 -16.22
N PHE A 511 -19.68 -21.80 -15.29
CA PHE A 511 -18.36 -21.69 -14.68
C PHE A 511 -17.24 -22.07 -15.65
N ARG A 512 -17.42 -23.12 -16.47
CA ARG A 512 -16.40 -23.59 -17.40
C ARG A 512 -15.77 -22.49 -18.28
N PRO A 513 -16.55 -21.73 -19.08
CA PRO A 513 -15.96 -20.73 -19.96
C PRO A 513 -15.50 -19.46 -19.26
N LYS A 514 -15.73 -19.31 -17.94
CA LYS A 514 -15.32 -18.14 -17.15
C LYS A 514 -14.25 -18.52 -16.12
N VAL A 515 -14.63 -19.26 -15.09
CA VAL A 515 -13.78 -19.63 -13.95
C VAL A 515 -12.65 -20.56 -14.39
N ASP A 516 -12.96 -21.72 -14.97
CA ASP A 516 -11.92 -22.69 -15.35
C ASP A 516 -11.01 -22.12 -16.43
N ALA A 517 -11.60 -21.45 -17.42
CA ALA A 517 -10.87 -20.78 -18.48
C ALA A 517 -9.90 -19.71 -17.95
N ALA A 518 -10.38 -18.78 -17.13
CA ALA A 518 -9.53 -17.73 -16.58
C ALA A 518 -8.47 -18.27 -15.60
N ARG A 519 -8.76 -19.35 -14.86
CA ARG A 519 -7.76 -20.07 -14.05
C ARG A 519 -6.65 -20.65 -14.92
N HIS A 520 -6.97 -21.35 -16.01
CA HIS A 520 -5.96 -21.91 -16.92
C HIS A 520 -5.13 -20.82 -17.59
N LEU A 521 -5.78 -19.75 -18.06
CA LEU A 521 -5.10 -18.58 -18.63
C LEU A 521 -4.19 -17.93 -17.59
N ASP A 522 -4.64 -17.78 -16.34
CA ASP A 522 -3.82 -17.24 -15.26
C ASP A 522 -2.56 -18.07 -15.07
N GLU A 523 -2.72 -19.37 -14.76
CA GLU A 523 -1.65 -20.32 -14.47
C GLU A 523 -0.62 -20.40 -15.61
N LEU A 524 -1.09 -20.58 -16.85
CA LEU A 524 -0.21 -20.83 -17.99
C LEU A 524 0.47 -19.56 -18.53
N THR A 525 0.09 -18.37 -18.07
CA THR A 525 0.69 -17.11 -18.53
C THR A 525 1.46 -16.34 -17.45
N ARG A 526 1.53 -16.83 -16.19
CA ARG A 526 2.20 -16.10 -15.08
C ARG A 526 3.67 -15.76 -15.35
N HIS A 527 4.35 -16.57 -16.16
CA HIS A 527 5.76 -16.42 -16.47
C HIS A 527 6.04 -15.46 -17.64
N LEU A 528 4.99 -15.00 -18.33
CA LEU A 528 5.09 -14.12 -19.51
C LEU A 528 5.10 -12.64 -19.09
N ASP A 529 5.83 -11.81 -19.84
CA ASP A 529 5.84 -10.33 -19.70
C ASP A 529 4.61 -9.72 -20.37
N LEU A 530 3.42 -10.03 -19.85
CA LEU A 530 2.19 -9.46 -20.39
C LEU A 530 2.08 -7.97 -20.05
N ALA A 531 1.63 -7.17 -21.01
CA ALA A 531 1.17 -5.79 -20.81
C ALA A 531 -0.29 -5.74 -20.35
N GLY A 532 -1.09 -6.77 -20.64
CA GLY A 532 -2.52 -6.79 -20.32
C GLY A 532 -3.09 -8.19 -20.06
N PHE A 533 -3.96 -8.30 -19.06
CA PHE A 533 -4.79 -9.49 -18.80
C PHE A 533 -6.20 -9.01 -18.45
N VAL A 534 -7.04 -8.91 -19.46
CA VAL A 534 -8.33 -8.24 -19.38
C VAL A 534 -9.46 -9.26 -19.29
N LEU A 535 -10.25 -9.19 -18.23
CA LEU A 535 -11.37 -10.08 -17.96
C LEU A 535 -12.69 -9.34 -18.22
N PHE A 536 -13.50 -9.83 -19.16
CA PHE A 536 -14.86 -9.34 -19.35
C PHE A 536 -15.80 -10.04 -18.37
N SER A 537 -15.95 -9.39 -17.22
CA SER A 537 -16.94 -9.71 -16.20
C SER A 537 -18.30 -9.09 -16.54
N SER A 538 -19.23 -9.07 -15.58
CA SER A 538 -20.55 -8.49 -15.74
C SER A 538 -21.01 -7.80 -14.46
N GLY A 539 -21.71 -6.68 -14.63
CA GLY A 539 -22.42 -6.00 -13.56
C GLY A 539 -23.39 -6.91 -12.80
N ALA A 540 -23.81 -8.05 -13.35
CA ALA A 540 -24.58 -9.04 -12.61
C ALA A 540 -23.87 -9.54 -11.33
N GLY A 541 -22.54 -9.63 -11.34
CA GLY A 541 -21.73 -9.97 -10.15
C GLY A 541 -21.65 -8.86 -9.10
N VAL A 542 -21.97 -7.62 -9.49
CA VAL A 542 -21.89 -6.42 -8.63
C VAL A 542 -23.26 -6.01 -8.11
N PHE A 543 -24.24 -5.89 -9.00
CA PHE A 543 -25.60 -5.43 -8.67
C PHE A 543 -26.49 -6.57 -8.15
N GLY A 544 -26.19 -7.82 -8.52
CA GLY A 544 -27.06 -8.98 -8.27
C GLY A 544 -28.29 -8.96 -9.17
N VAL A 545 -28.32 -9.83 -10.19
CA VAL A 545 -29.47 -9.94 -11.09
C VAL A 545 -30.30 -11.17 -10.73
N PRO A 546 -31.61 -11.01 -10.39
CA PRO A 546 -32.50 -12.14 -10.14
C PRO A 546 -32.51 -13.13 -11.30
N GLY A 547 -32.32 -14.41 -10.99
CA GLY A 547 -32.25 -15.48 -12.00
C GLY A 547 -30.85 -15.75 -12.56
N GLN A 548 -29.83 -14.96 -12.17
CA GLN A 548 -28.47 -15.11 -12.68
C GLN A 548 -27.46 -15.46 -11.57
N GLY A 549 -27.87 -16.25 -10.57
CA GLY A 549 -27.02 -16.55 -9.41
C GLY A 549 -25.70 -17.24 -9.77
N ASN A 550 -25.73 -18.22 -10.66
CA ASN A 550 -24.55 -18.90 -11.21
C ASN A 550 -23.66 -17.94 -12.05
N TYR A 551 -24.26 -17.14 -12.93
CA TYR A 551 -23.52 -16.18 -13.75
C TYR A 551 -22.89 -15.04 -12.93
N ALA A 552 -23.61 -14.50 -11.94
CA ALA A 552 -23.09 -13.51 -11.02
C ALA A 552 -21.90 -14.06 -10.22
N ALA A 553 -21.99 -15.29 -9.72
CA ALA A 553 -20.89 -15.93 -9.00
C ALA A 553 -19.64 -16.14 -9.87
N ALA A 554 -19.81 -16.62 -11.11
CA ALA A 554 -18.69 -16.80 -12.03
C ALA A 554 -17.99 -15.47 -12.36
N ASN A 555 -18.74 -14.39 -12.55
CA ASN A 555 -18.20 -13.05 -12.82
C ASN A 555 -17.52 -12.43 -11.60
N ALA A 556 -18.11 -12.56 -10.39
CA ALA A 556 -17.48 -12.10 -9.16
C ALA A 556 -16.14 -12.83 -8.89
N TRP A 557 -16.03 -14.09 -9.31
CA TRP A 557 -14.76 -14.83 -9.26
C TRP A 557 -13.71 -14.23 -10.22
N LEU A 558 -14.10 -13.82 -11.44
CA LEU A 558 -13.19 -13.10 -12.35
C LEU A 558 -12.71 -11.77 -11.76
N ASP A 559 -13.62 -11.01 -11.13
CA ASP A 559 -13.29 -9.75 -10.45
C ASP A 559 -12.27 -9.99 -9.32
N ALA A 560 -12.47 -11.05 -8.53
CA ALA A 560 -11.54 -11.46 -7.48
C ALA A 560 -10.20 -11.95 -8.05
N LEU A 561 -10.19 -12.67 -9.17
CA LEU A 561 -8.97 -13.11 -9.84
C LEU A 561 -8.13 -11.91 -10.29
N ALA A 562 -8.75 -10.88 -10.89
CA ALA A 562 -8.03 -9.67 -11.29
C ALA A 562 -7.33 -9.00 -10.09
N ARG A 563 -8.03 -8.87 -8.96
CA ARG A 563 -7.47 -8.34 -7.71
C ARG A 563 -6.35 -9.20 -7.14
N HIS A 564 -6.51 -10.52 -7.18
CA HIS A 564 -5.48 -11.45 -6.72
C HIS A 564 -4.21 -11.35 -7.59
N ARG A 565 -4.37 -11.39 -8.92
CA ARG A 565 -3.28 -11.33 -9.90
C ARG A 565 -2.53 -9.98 -9.82
N ARG A 566 -3.26 -8.86 -9.70
CA ARG A 566 -2.68 -7.53 -9.44
C ARG A 566 -1.94 -7.45 -8.10
N GLY A 567 -2.50 -8.01 -7.04
CA GLY A 567 -1.83 -8.08 -5.74
C GLY A 567 -0.50 -8.85 -5.78
N ALA A 568 -0.37 -9.82 -6.68
CA ALA A 568 0.87 -10.57 -6.94
C ALA A 568 1.84 -9.85 -7.92
N GLY A 569 1.49 -8.64 -8.37
CA GLY A 569 2.30 -7.83 -9.28
C GLY A 569 2.23 -8.25 -10.74
N LEU A 570 1.23 -9.04 -11.12
CA LEU A 570 0.93 -9.40 -12.50
C LEU A 570 -0.17 -8.48 -13.05
N PRO A 571 -0.16 -8.14 -14.35
CA PRO A 571 -1.22 -7.35 -14.94
C PRO A 571 -2.56 -8.09 -14.84
N ALA A 572 -3.62 -7.38 -14.45
CA ALA A 572 -4.99 -7.80 -14.63
C ALA A 572 -5.96 -6.62 -14.49
N GLN A 573 -7.02 -6.63 -15.28
CA GLN A 573 -8.17 -5.74 -15.13
C GLN A 573 -9.45 -6.52 -15.37
N SER A 574 -10.44 -6.37 -14.50
CA SER A 574 -11.79 -6.89 -14.70
C SER A 574 -12.77 -5.77 -14.96
N TYR A 575 -13.56 -5.92 -16.01
CA TYR A 575 -14.64 -5.00 -16.36
C TYR A 575 -15.98 -5.66 -16.08
N ALA A 576 -16.65 -5.25 -15.00
CA ALA A 576 -18.01 -5.66 -14.69
C ALA A 576 -19.01 -4.87 -15.56
N TRP A 577 -19.08 -5.23 -16.84
CA TRP A 577 -19.88 -4.51 -17.84
C TRP A 577 -21.36 -4.45 -17.49
N GLY A 578 -21.94 -3.26 -17.62
CA GLY A 578 -23.39 -3.04 -17.60
C GLY A 578 -24.10 -3.65 -18.81
N LEU A 579 -25.40 -3.37 -18.94
CA LEU A 579 -26.22 -3.88 -20.02
C LEU A 579 -25.81 -3.27 -21.37
N TRP A 580 -25.36 -4.08 -22.33
CA TRP A 580 -25.07 -3.62 -23.70
C TRP A 580 -26.35 -3.41 -24.51
N ALA A 581 -26.42 -2.33 -25.28
CA ALA A 581 -27.56 -2.02 -26.14
C ALA A 581 -27.71 -3.02 -27.29
N GLN A 582 -26.60 -3.45 -27.90
CA GLN A 582 -26.64 -4.42 -28.99
C GLN A 582 -26.91 -5.85 -28.47
N ALA A 583 -27.70 -6.62 -29.22
CA ALA A 583 -27.96 -8.03 -28.90
C ALA A 583 -26.80 -8.89 -29.37
N SER A 584 -26.13 -9.54 -28.41
CA SER A 584 -25.29 -10.69 -28.70
C SER A 584 -26.15 -11.96 -28.79
N ALA A 585 -25.61 -13.02 -29.39
CA ALA A 585 -26.24 -14.34 -29.39
C ALA A 585 -26.59 -14.84 -27.97
N MET A 586 -25.75 -14.50 -26.98
CA MET A 586 -25.96 -14.83 -25.57
C MET A 586 -27.17 -14.09 -24.96
N THR A 587 -27.49 -12.90 -25.46
CA THR A 587 -28.55 -12.03 -24.93
C THR A 587 -29.80 -11.96 -25.83
N ALA A 588 -29.87 -12.77 -26.88
CA ALA A 588 -30.91 -12.69 -27.90
C ALA A 588 -32.30 -13.09 -27.38
N GLY A 589 -32.36 -13.96 -26.35
CA GLY A 589 -33.60 -14.38 -25.71
C GLY A 589 -34.11 -13.47 -24.58
N LEU A 590 -33.41 -12.37 -24.28
CA LEU A 590 -33.85 -11.41 -23.26
C LEU A 590 -34.93 -10.50 -23.82
N ASP A 591 -36.09 -10.41 -23.13
CA ASP A 591 -37.11 -9.41 -23.46
C ASP A 591 -36.64 -8.02 -23.04
N ARG A 592 -36.10 -7.28 -24.02
CA ARG A 592 -35.56 -5.93 -23.83
C ARG A 592 -36.63 -4.85 -23.74
N THR A 593 -37.90 -5.21 -23.89
CA THR A 593 -39.03 -4.31 -23.65
C THR A 593 -39.53 -4.39 -22.21
N ASP A 594 -39.06 -5.38 -21.43
CA ASP A 594 -39.40 -5.52 -20.03
C ASP A 594 -38.73 -4.40 -19.20
N PRO A 595 -39.50 -3.50 -18.56
CA PRO A 595 -38.95 -2.44 -17.70
C PRO A 595 -38.17 -3.01 -16.49
N ARG A 596 -38.38 -4.28 -16.14
CA ARG A 596 -37.57 -5.01 -15.14
C ARG A 596 -36.16 -5.36 -15.66
N ILE A 597 -35.87 -5.21 -16.95
CA ILE A 597 -34.56 -5.47 -17.57
C ILE A 597 -33.88 -4.15 -17.96
N THR A 598 -34.63 -3.14 -18.40
CA THR A 598 -34.09 -1.87 -18.93
C THR A 598 -34.04 -0.68 -17.97
N ALA A 599 -34.77 -0.73 -16.84
CA ALA A 599 -34.84 0.38 -15.87
C ALA A 599 -34.51 -0.05 -14.42
N ARG A 600 -33.81 -1.18 -14.24
CA ARG A 600 -33.40 -1.63 -12.89
C ARG A 600 -32.35 -0.68 -12.33
N ASP A 601 -32.69 -0.05 -11.21
CA ASP A 601 -31.85 0.84 -10.41
C ASP A 601 -31.23 2.03 -11.16
N GLY A 602 -31.90 2.51 -12.22
CA GLY A 602 -31.42 3.65 -13.03
C GLY A 602 -30.30 3.28 -14.00
N GLN A 603 -30.00 2.00 -14.22
CA GLN A 603 -29.05 1.56 -15.24
C GLN A 603 -29.65 1.68 -16.64
N LEU A 604 -28.87 2.19 -17.59
CA LEU A 604 -29.24 2.38 -18.98
C LEU A 604 -28.41 1.45 -19.87
N ALA A 605 -28.98 1.06 -21.01
CA ALA A 605 -28.26 0.30 -22.02
C ALA A 605 -27.05 1.10 -22.55
N LEU A 606 -25.93 0.41 -22.72
CA LEU A 606 -24.64 0.93 -23.15
C LEU A 606 -24.48 0.76 -24.67
N PRO A 607 -24.47 1.85 -25.45
CA PRO A 607 -24.13 1.80 -26.87
C PRO A 607 -22.71 1.27 -27.11
N SER A 608 -22.49 0.58 -28.24
CA SER A 608 -21.23 -0.12 -28.50
C SER A 608 -20.02 0.83 -28.59
N ASP A 609 -20.20 2.01 -29.18
CA ASP A 609 -19.21 3.08 -29.28
C ASP A 609 -18.81 3.62 -27.89
N LEU A 610 -19.79 3.89 -27.03
CA LEU A 610 -19.54 4.30 -25.65
C LEU A 610 -18.85 3.17 -24.86
N GLY A 611 -19.23 1.91 -25.10
CA GLY A 611 -18.57 0.76 -24.50
C GLY A 611 -17.09 0.65 -24.88
N MET A 612 -16.74 0.91 -26.14
CA MET A 612 -15.34 0.92 -26.58
C MET A 612 -14.57 2.12 -26.01
N ALA A 613 -15.19 3.30 -25.94
CA ALA A 613 -14.56 4.45 -25.27
C ALA A 613 -14.29 4.20 -23.78
N LEU A 614 -15.19 3.48 -23.09
CA LEU A 614 -14.98 3.05 -21.70
C LEU A 614 -13.90 1.97 -21.58
N LEU A 615 -13.75 1.08 -22.56
CA LEU A 615 -12.65 0.13 -22.62
C LEU A 615 -11.30 0.87 -22.68
N ASP A 616 -11.16 1.86 -23.57
CA ASP A 616 -9.91 2.62 -23.68
C ASP A 616 -9.57 3.37 -22.39
N ALA A 617 -10.59 4.02 -21.79
CA ALA A 617 -10.43 4.70 -20.51
C ALA A 617 -10.04 3.71 -19.40
N GLY A 618 -10.60 2.50 -19.42
CA GLY A 618 -10.28 1.43 -18.48
C GLY A 618 -8.86 0.88 -18.66
N LEU A 619 -8.41 0.67 -19.89
CA LEU A 619 -7.04 0.18 -20.18
C LEU A 619 -5.98 1.18 -19.71
N ALA A 620 -6.29 2.47 -19.77
CA ALA A 620 -5.42 3.53 -19.25
C ALA A 620 -5.50 3.69 -17.72
N ALA A 621 -6.43 3.05 -17.03
CA ALA A 621 -6.67 3.23 -15.59
C ALA A 621 -5.78 2.31 -14.73
N PRO A 622 -5.35 2.71 -13.52
CA PRO A 622 -4.60 1.83 -12.62
C PRO A 622 -5.46 0.81 -11.87
N GLU A 623 -6.77 1.00 -11.79
CA GLU A 623 -7.67 0.15 -11.01
C GLU A 623 -7.83 -1.25 -11.63
N GLU A 624 -7.81 -2.27 -10.78
CA GLU A 624 -7.94 -3.67 -11.18
C GLU A 624 -9.39 -4.11 -11.48
N HIS A 625 -10.38 -3.39 -10.96
CA HIS A 625 -11.79 -3.72 -11.09
C HIS A 625 -12.60 -2.45 -11.33
N LEU A 626 -13.25 -2.40 -12.49
CA LEU A 626 -14.06 -1.27 -12.93
C LEU A 626 -15.46 -1.78 -13.28
N VAL A 627 -16.45 -0.91 -13.13
CA VAL A 627 -17.85 -1.19 -13.48
C VAL A 627 -18.28 -0.24 -14.60
N PRO A 628 -17.96 -0.54 -15.88
CA PRO A 628 -18.37 0.30 -16.99
C PRO A 628 -19.88 0.16 -17.19
N THR A 629 -20.62 1.15 -16.73
CA THR A 629 -22.08 1.18 -16.81
C THR A 629 -22.57 2.60 -17.01
N ARG A 630 -23.79 2.73 -17.51
CA ARG A 630 -24.47 4.02 -17.68
C ARG A 630 -25.58 4.10 -16.64
N VAL A 631 -25.55 5.13 -15.79
CA VAL A 631 -26.54 5.33 -14.71
C VAL A 631 -27.21 6.69 -14.88
N ASP A 632 -28.54 6.72 -14.86
CA ASP A 632 -29.32 7.95 -14.74
C ASP A 632 -29.33 8.39 -13.27
N LEU A 633 -28.39 9.27 -12.94
CA LEU A 633 -28.20 9.78 -11.58
C LEU A 633 -29.36 10.66 -11.12
N THR A 634 -30.06 11.33 -12.05
CA THR A 634 -31.21 12.18 -11.72
C THR A 634 -32.39 11.31 -11.33
N ALA A 635 -32.68 10.28 -12.14
CA ALA A 635 -33.69 9.29 -11.81
C ALA A 635 -33.37 8.55 -10.50
N LEU A 636 -32.10 8.21 -10.28
CA LEU A 636 -31.64 7.56 -9.05
C LEU A 636 -31.82 8.44 -7.82
N ALA A 637 -31.46 9.73 -7.90
CA ALA A 637 -31.60 10.69 -6.81
C ALA A 637 -33.07 11.01 -6.47
N GLY A 638 -33.98 10.92 -7.45
CA GLY A 638 -35.41 11.12 -7.25
C GLY A 638 -36.16 9.95 -6.58
N ARG A 639 -35.48 8.84 -6.27
CA ARG A 639 -36.11 7.65 -5.66
C ARG A 639 -36.34 7.86 -4.17
N THR A 640 -37.47 7.34 -3.67
CA THR A 640 -37.75 7.25 -2.23
C THR A 640 -36.69 6.44 -1.48
N THR A 641 -36.15 5.39 -2.12
CA THR A 641 -35.04 4.59 -1.59
C THR A 641 -33.99 4.33 -2.66
N VAL A 642 -32.76 4.74 -2.36
CA VAL A 642 -31.57 4.49 -3.19
C VAL A 642 -30.95 3.16 -2.76
N PRO A 643 -30.69 2.22 -3.70
CA PRO A 643 -30.00 0.97 -3.38
C PRO A 643 -28.69 1.21 -2.62
N PRO A 644 -28.40 0.47 -1.53
CA PRO A 644 -27.22 0.72 -0.68
C PRO A 644 -25.91 0.88 -1.44
N LEU A 645 -25.65 0.01 -2.41
CA LEU A 645 -24.46 0.04 -3.26
C LEU A 645 -24.32 1.34 -4.07
N MET A 646 -25.42 1.96 -4.48
CA MET A 646 -25.42 3.18 -5.31
C MET A 646 -25.44 4.47 -4.51
N ARG A 647 -25.55 4.41 -3.18
CA ARG A 647 -25.61 5.61 -2.32
C ARG A 647 -24.37 6.51 -2.45
N GLY A 648 -23.21 5.94 -2.82
CA GLY A 648 -21.99 6.73 -3.09
C GLY A 648 -22.06 7.59 -4.36
N LEU A 649 -22.99 7.31 -5.28
CA LEU A 649 -23.13 8.01 -6.56
C LEU A 649 -24.07 9.22 -6.50
N VAL A 650 -25.00 9.21 -5.55
CA VAL A 650 -25.94 10.29 -5.28
C VAL A 650 -25.45 11.10 -4.09
N ARG A 651 -25.19 12.38 -4.30
CA ARG A 651 -24.83 13.26 -3.19
C ARG A 651 -26.09 13.48 -2.35
N GLY A 652 -26.15 12.89 -1.15
CA GLY A 652 -27.10 13.34 -0.14
C GLY A 652 -26.86 14.82 0.11
N THR A 653 -27.90 15.65 0.02
CA THR A 653 -27.85 17.05 0.43
C THR A 653 -27.59 17.14 1.93
N ARG A 654 -26.33 17.01 2.36
CA ARG A 654 -25.82 17.81 3.46
C ARG A 654 -25.39 19.14 2.85
N PRO A 655 -25.79 20.29 3.39
CA PRO A 655 -25.23 21.56 2.96
C PRO A 655 -23.74 21.54 3.28
N ARG A 656 -22.93 21.17 2.29
CA ARG A 656 -21.53 21.57 2.24
C ARG A 656 -21.58 23.09 2.18
N ALA A 657 -21.33 23.75 3.31
CA ALA A 657 -20.90 25.13 3.26
C ALA A 657 -19.78 25.19 2.21
N ARG A 658 -19.95 26.03 1.19
CA ARG A 658 -19.05 26.17 0.06
C ARG A 658 -17.61 26.29 0.56
N ALA A 659 -16.86 25.20 0.52
CA ALA A 659 -15.41 25.24 0.49
C ALA A 659 -15.07 25.62 -0.96
N GLY A 660 -15.03 26.92 -1.21
CA GLY A 660 -14.42 27.46 -2.42
C GLY A 660 -12.95 27.08 -2.39
N ALA A 661 -12.53 26.29 -3.38
CA ALA A 661 -11.14 26.18 -3.76
C ALA A 661 -10.71 27.56 -4.29
N ALA A 662 -10.04 28.32 -3.43
CA ALA A 662 -9.12 29.38 -3.78
C ALA A 662 -7.85 29.10 -2.96
N GLY A 663 -6.70 29.06 -3.63
CA GLY A 663 -5.45 28.61 -3.05
C GLY A 663 -4.93 29.50 -1.92
N GLY A 664 -3.98 28.95 -1.17
CA GLY A 664 -3.17 29.64 -0.17
C GLY A 664 -3.76 29.54 1.24
N GLY A 665 -3.02 28.88 2.15
CA GLY A 665 -3.26 28.99 3.58
C GLY A 665 -3.14 30.45 4.01
N THR A 666 -4.26 31.06 4.39
CA THR A 666 -4.46 32.28 5.19
C THR A 666 -5.97 32.57 5.10
N ASP A 667 -6.84 31.96 5.91
CA ASP A 667 -7.35 32.62 7.12
C ASP A 667 -8.31 31.68 7.88
N LEU A 668 -7.84 30.48 8.27
CA LEU A 668 -8.63 29.59 9.15
C LEU A 668 -8.96 30.31 10.48
N ALA A 669 -8.02 31.09 10.99
CA ALA A 669 -8.19 31.89 12.19
C ALA A 669 -9.32 32.93 12.07
N GLY A 670 -9.42 33.67 10.98
CA GLY A 670 -10.51 34.63 10.76
C GLY A 670 -11.86 33.97 10.50
N ARG A 671 -11.89 32.80 9.85
CA ARG A 671 -13.10 31.96 9.78
C ARG A 671 -13.56 31.51 11.16
N LEU A 672 -12.63 31.08 12.02
CA LEU A 672 -12.96 30.67 13.39
C LEU A 672 -13.46 31.86 14.23
N ARG A 673 -12.83 33.04 14.13
CA ARG A 673 -13.28 34.26 14.86
C ARG A 673 -14.70 34.70 14.52
N ALA A 674 -15.21 34.37 13.33
CA ALA A 674 -16.58 34.67 12.92
C ALA A 674 -17.64 33.66 13.42
N LEU A 675 -17.20 32.56 14.05
CA LEU A 675 -18.06 31.48 14.56
C LEU A 675 -18.19 31.54 16.09
N THR A 676 -19.29 31.00 16.62
CA THR A 676 -19.45 30.80 18.07
C THR A 676 -18.48 29.74 18.59
N GLY A 677 -18.17 29.72 19.90
CA GLY A 677 -17.25 28.74 20.48
C GLY A 677 -17.66 27.26 20.27
N ALA A 678 -18.96 26.98 20.15
CA ALA A 678 -19.46 25.65 19.81
C ALA A 678 -19.20 25.30 18.33
N GLU A 679 -19.43 26.25 17.43
CA GLU A 679 -19.17 26.09 15.99
C GLU A 679 -17.67 26.00 15.67
N GLN A 680 -16.83 26.73 16.41
CA GLN A 680 -15.36 26.63 16.31
C GLN A 680 -14.89 25.23 16.70
N SER A 681 -15.36 24.71 17.84
CA SER A 681 -15.02 23.36 18.32
C SER A 681 -15.46 22.29 17.33
N ALA A 682 -16.68 22.40 16.78
CA ALA A 682 -17.19 21.47 15.78
C ALA A 682 -16.36 21.50 14.48
N LEU A 683 -16.01 22.69 13.99
CA LEU A 683 -15.19 22.84 12.79
C LEU A 683 -13.78 22.26 12.97
N LEU A 684 -13.15 22.50 14.12
CA LEU A 684 -11.81 21.98 14.42
C LEU A 684 -11.83 20.47 14.67
N LEU A 685 -12.87 19.94 15.30
CA LEU A 685 -13.04 18.49 15.46
C LEU A 685 -13.22 17.82 14.09
N ASP A 686 -14.06 18.37 13.22
CA ASP A 686 -14.24 17.87 11.86
C ASP A 686 -12.93 17.93 11.06
N LEU A 687 -12.14 18.99 11.23
CA LEU A 687 -10.80 19.11 10.64
C LEU A 687 -9.86 18.01 11.14
N VAL A 688 -9.71 17.83 12.45
CA VAL A 688 -8.83 16.81 13.03
C VAL A 688 -9.26 15.41 12.60
N ARG A 689 -10.57 15.11 12.58
CA ARG A 689 -11.10 13.82 12.13
C ARG A 689 -10.85 13.61 10.63
N ALA A 690 -10.96 14.65 9.82
CA ALA A 690 -10.69 14.57 8.39
C ALA A 690 -9.20 14.30 8.10
N GLU A 691 -8.29 15.03 8.77
CA GLU A 691 -6.85 14.81 8.60
C GLU A 691 -6.42 13.45 9.16
N ALA A 692 -6.95 13.05 10.32
CA ALA A 692 -6.68 11.72 10.88
C ALA A 692 -7.18 10.60 9.95
N ALA A 693 -8.38 10.75 9.38
CA ALA A 693 -8.91 9.80 8.42
C ALA A 693 -8.04 9.72 7.16
N ALA A 694 -7.54 10.85 6.65
CA ALA A 694 -6.64 10.89 5.50
C ALA A 694 -5.30 10.17 5.77
N VAL A 695 -4.69 10.40 6.93
CA VAL A 695 -3.45 9.71 7.35
C VAL A 695 -3.66 8.20 7.44
N LEU A 696 -4.79 7.76 8.00
CA LEU A 696 -5.14 6.34 8.14
C LEU A 696 -5.64 5.70 6.84
N GLY A 697 -5.94 6.49 5.80
CA GLY A 697 -6.48 6.02 4.53
C GLY A 697 -7.97 5.65 4.60
N HIS A 698 -8.70 6.25 5.52
CA HIS A 698 -10.15 6.09 5.64
C HIS A 698 -10.87 7.00 4.66
N GLY A 699 -11.86 6.46 3.95
CA GLY A 699 -12.66 7.21 2.98
C GLY A 699 -13.66 8.20 3.59
N SER A 700 -13.78 8.26 4.93
CA SER A 700 -14.66 9.21 5.63
C SER A 700 -14.08 9.60 7.00
N PRO A 701 -14.18 10.89 7.41
CA PRO A 701 -13.91 11.34 8.78
C PRO A 701 -14.77 10.63 9.83
N ASP A 702 -15.94 10.11 9.44
CA ASP A 702 -16.87 9.40 10.34
C ASP A 702 -16.29 8.10 10.89
N ALA A 703 -15.27 7.53 10.22
CA ALA A 703 -14.55 6.36 10.70
C ALA A 703 -13.69 6.66 11.95
N VAL A 704 -13.36 7.93 12.18
CA VAL A 704 -12.60 8.39 13.34
C VAL A 704 -13.59 8.92 14.37
N ARG A 705 -13.65 8.30 15.56
CA ARG A 705 -14.51 8.77 16.66
C ARG A 705 -13.81 9.86 17.47
N GLU A 706 -14.58 10.81 17.99
CA GLU A 706 -14.07 11.96 18.76
C GLU A 706 -13.24 11.55 19.98
N THR A 707 -13.72 10.57 20.75
CA THR A 707 -13.12 10.16 22.04
C THR A 707 -12.25 8.91 21.92
N GLN A 708 -12.01 8.42 20.71
CA GLN A 708 -11.19 7.22 20.52
C GLN A 708 -9.73 7.62 20.41
N ALA A 709 -8.89 7.01 21.23
CA ALA A 709 -7.49 7.38 21.30
C ALA A 709 -6.76 7.04 19.98
N PHE A 710 -5.84 7.92 19.56
CA PHE A 710 -5.10 7.76 18.31
C PHE A 710 -4.37 6.42 18.23
N HIS A 711 -3.78 5.93 19.33
CA HIS A 711 -3.09 4.63 19.35
C HIS A 711 -4.04 3.44 19.08
N GLU A 712 -5.30 3.51 19.53
CA GLU A 712 -6.33 2.50 19.24
C GLU A 712 -6.81 2.59 17.78
N LEU A 713 -6.73 3.77 17.17
CA LEU A 713 -7.01 4.00 15.75
C LEU A 713 -5.85 3.53 14.84
N GLY A 714 -4.73 3.10 15.44
CA GLY A 714 -3.56 2.62 14.72
C GLY A 714 -2.53 3.70 14.40
N PHE A 715 -2.56 4.84 15.09
CA PHE A 715 -1.45 5.79 15.05
C PHE A 715 -0.22 5.22 15.76
N ASP A 716 0.92 5.49 15.14
CA ASP A 716 2.27 5.24 15.61
C ASP A 716 3.11 6.52 15.46
N SER A 717 4.39 6.46 15.81
CA SER A 717 5.29 7.62 15.74
C SER A 717 5.38 8.24 14.34
N LEU A 718 5.15 7.47 13.27
CA LEU A 718 5.27 7.95 11.89
C LEU A 718 4.00 8.65 11.43
N THR A 719 2.85 8.00 11.64
CA THR A 719 1.52 8.56 11.32
C THR A 719 1.18 9.76 12.19
N ALA A 720 1.67 9.82 13.45
CA ALA A 720 1.55 11.00 14.31
C ALA A 720 2.28 12.23 13.74
N VAL A 721 3.49 12.02 13.20
CA VAL A 721 4.25 13.09 12.53
C VAL A 721 3.52 13.57 11.27
N GLU A 722 2.97 12.66 10.48
CA GLU A 722 2.19 13.01 9.29
C GLU A 722 0.95 13.85 9.66
N LEU A 723 0.16 13.43 10.65
CA LEU A 723 -1.00 14.19 11.13
C LEU A 723 -0.59 15.59 11.62
N ARG A 724 0.48 15.69 12.41
CA ARG A 724 1.02 16.99 12.85
C ARG A 724 1.37 17.88 11.67
N ASN A 725 2.09 17.35 10.67
CA ASN A 725 2.50 18.13 9.50
C ASN A 725 1.30 18.65 8.72
N ARG A 726 0.30 17.79 8.47
CA ARG A 726 -0.94 18.17 7.79
C ARG A 726 -1.72 19.22 8.57
N LEU A 727 -1.84 19.07 9.88
CA LEU A 727 -2.50 20.05 10.71
C LEU A 727 -1.74 21.38 10.71
N THR A 728 -0.41 21.39 10.80
CA THR A 728 0.39 22.62 10.69
C THR A 728 0.20 23.29 9.34
N GLU A 729 0.13 22.53 8.24
CA GLU A 729 -0.11 23.06 6.91
C GLU A 729 -1.50 23.70 6.77
N VAL A 730 -2.55 23.02 7.23
CA VAL A 730 -3.94 23.50 7.09
C VAL A 730 -4.26 24.63 8.07
N THR A 731 -3.66 24.62 9.27
CA THR A 731 -3.92 25.62 10.30
C THR A 731 -2.97 26.81 10.26
N GLY A 732 -1.78 26.65 9.69
CA GLY A 732 -0.68 27.63 9.77
C GLY A 732 0.01 27.66 11.14
N GLU A 733 -0.44 26.87 12.13
CA GLU A 733 0.14 26.81 13.47
C GLU A 733 1.27 25.79 13.55
N ARG A 734 2.41 26.20 14.12
CA ARG A 734 3.49 25.26 14.43
C ARG A 734 3.12 24.42 15.65
N LEU A 735 2.83 23.14 15.41
CA LEU A 735 2.50 22.20 16.47
C LEU A 735 3.78 21.53 17.02
N PRO A 736 3.89 21.36 18.35
CA PRO A 736 4.97 20.57 18.95
C PRO A 736 5.04 19.16 18.37
N ALA A 737 6.23 18.57 18.35
CA ALA A 737 6.42 17.20 17.87
C ALA A 737 5.64 16.16 18.69
N THR A 738 5.35 16.48 19.95
CA THR A 738 4.59 15.65 20.89
C THR A 738 3.09 15.87 20.84
N ALA A 739 2.55 16.80 20.02
CA ALA A 739 1.15 17.21 20.09
C ALA A 739 0.13 16.06 19.99
N VAL A 740 0.35 15.07 19.13
CA VAL A 740 -0.55 13.90 19.00
C VAL A 740 -0.46 12.96 20.22
N PHE A 741 0.66 12.97 20.94
CA PHE A 741 0.84 12.20 22.17
C PHE A 741 0.33 12.95 23.41
N ASP A 742 0.54 14.26 23.45
CA ASP A 742 0.07 15.15 24.53
C ASP A 742 -1.47 15.30 24.49
N TYR A 743 -2.07 15.19 23.31
CA TYR A 743 -3.51 15.25 23.07
C TYR A 743 -3.97 13.96 22.37
N PRO A 744 -4.22 12.88 23.13
CA PRO A 744 -4.25 11.51 22.60
C PRO A 744 -5.52 11.13 21.84
N ASP A 745 -6.49 12.02 21.69
CA ASP A 745 -7.72 11.80 20.93
C ASP A 745 -8.11 13.03 20.08
N PRO A 746 -8.96 12.85 19.03
CA PRO A 746 -9.36 13.95 18.16
C PRO A 746 -10.02 15.13 18.88
N GLY A 747 -10.80 14.89 19.93
CA GLY A 747 -11.45 15.93 20.73
C GLY A 747 -10.43 16.79 21.48
N ALA A 748 -9.48 16.15 22.17
CA ALA A 748 -8.41 16.82 22.90
C ALA A 748 -7.52 17.65 21.96
N LEU A 749 -7.16 17.10 20.80
CA LEU A 749 -6.32 17.80 19.82
C LEU A 749 -7.07 18.98 19.18
N ALA A 750 -8.37 18.84 18.91
CA ALA A 750 -9.20 19.95 18.43
C ALA A 750 -9.33 21.08 19.47
N ALA A 751 -9.47 20.74 20.75
CA ALA A 751 -9.48 21.71 21.84
C ALA A 751 -8.15 22.46 21.97
N TYR A 752 -7.01 21.76 21.81
CA TYR A 752 -5.69 22.37 21.76
C TYR A 752 -5.53 23.32 20.56
N LEU A 753 -5.94 22.90 19.36
CA LEU A 753 -5.92 23.77 18.18
C LEU A 753 -6.76 25.03 18.38
N ARG A 754 -7.91 24.92 19.06
CA ARG A 754 -8.77 26.07 19.36
C ARG A 754 -8.05 27.09 20.24
N SER A 755 -7.37 26.63 21.31
CA SER A 755 -6.67 27.52 22.23
C SER A 755 -5.48 28.24 21.58
N ARG A 756 -4.90 27.65 20.53
CA ARG A 756 -3.83 28.25 19.71
C ARG A 756 -4.34 29.24 18.67
N LEU A 757 -5.40 28.88 17.93
CA LEU A 757 -5.91 29.63 16.78
C LEU A 757 -6.85 30.79 17.16
N VAL A 758 -7.56 30.65 18.28
CA VAL A 758 -8.47 31.67 18.82
C VAL A 758 -8.15 31.86 20.31
N PRO A 759 -7.01 32.51 20.63
CA PRO A 759 -6.71 32.83 22.01
C PRO A 759 -7.79 33.78 22.55
N ASP A 760 -8.51 33.34 23.59
CA ASP A 760 -9.54 34.15 24.24
C ASP A 760 -8.87 35.41 24.81
N GLY A 761 -9.09 36.55 24.17
CA GLY A 761 -8.51 37.86 24.52
C GLY A 761 -8.95 38.42 25.89
N ALA A 762 -9.45 37.59 26.80
CA ALA A 762 -9.95 38.00 28.11
C ALA A 762 -9.72 36.97 29.23
N GLN A 763 -8.77 36.02 29.11
CA GLN A 763 -8.55 35.00 30.16
C GLN A 763 -7.07 34.69 30.50
N ALA A 764 -6.17 35.66 30.47
CA ALA A 764 -4.81 35.45 31.01
C ALA A 764 -4.83 35.15 32.54
N ALA A 765 -5.79 35.70 33.29
CA ALA A 765 -5.86 35.53 34.75
C ALA A 765 -6.39 34.14 35.19
N PRO A 766 -7.46 33.56 34.61
CA PRO A 766 -7.90 32.20 34.96
C PRO A 766 -6.92 31.10 34.54
N ALA A 767 -6.18 31.27 33.43
CA ALA A 767 -5.22 30.28 32.95
C ALA A 767 -4.00 30.12 33.86
N ILE A 768 -3.48 31.23 34.40
CA ILE A 768 -2.37 31.19 35.38
C ILE A 768 -2.82 30.51 36.68
N LEU A 769 -4.05 30.78 37.13
CA LEU A 769 -4.62 30.13 38.31
C LEU A 769 -4.83 28.62 38.09
N ALA A 770 -5.29 28.20 36.91
CA ALA A 770 -5.45 26.79 36.57
C ALA A 770 -4.12 26.02 36.47
N GLU A 771 -3.05 26.66 35.99
CA GLU A 771 -1.71 26.06 36.00
C GLU A 771 -1.11 26.00 37.42
N LEU A 772 -1.37 26.99 38.27
CA LEU A 772 -0.99 26.94 39.69
C LEU A 772 -1.72 25.81 40.43
N GLU A 773 -3.02 25.62 40.19
CA GLU A 773 -3.79 24.49 40.75
C GLU A 773 -3.32 23.12 40.24
N ARG A 774 -2.79 23.05 39.01
CA ARG A 774 -2.21 21.82 38.45
C ARG A 774 -0.84 21.53 39.07
N LEU A 775 -0.02 22.57 39.25
CA LEU A 775 1.28 22.48 39.93
C LEU A 775 1.09 22.08 41.40
N GLU A 776 0.10 22.64 42.09
CA GLU A 776 -0.21 22.32 43.49
C GLU A 776 -0.61 20.85 43.65
N ARG A 777 -1.45 20.31 42.75
CA ARG A 777 -1.78 18.87 42.72
C ARG A 777 -0.56 17.99 42.43
N ALA A 778 0.26 18.36 41.43
CA ALA A 778 1.46 17.60 41.10
C ALA A 778 2.46 17.56 42.27
N LEU A 779 2.62 18.67 43.01
CA LEU A 779 3.47 18.73 44.20
C LEU A 779 2.90 17.92 45.38
N ALA A 780 1.57 17.84 45.51
CA ALA A 780 0.91 17.07 46.56
C ALA A 780 0.96 15.54 46.32
N GLU A 781 0.98 15.11 45.06
CA GLU A 781 0.95 13.69 44.66
C GLU A 781 2.36 13.09 44.46
N THR A 782 3.41 13.91 44.43
CA THR A 782 4.79 13.46 44.16
C THR A 782 5.59 13.31 45.45
N THR A 783 6.18 12.13 45.68
CA THR A 783 7.21 11.93 46.72
C THR A 783 8.57 12.27 46.12
N VAL A 784 9.27 13.26 46.67
CA VAL A 784 10.51 13.80 46.10
C VAL A 784 11.70 13.64 47.06
N GLU A 785 12.87 13.33 46.52
CA GLU A 785 14.14 13.30 47.27
C GLU A 785 14.52 14.70 47.81
N PRO A 786 15.21 14.83 48.96
CA PRO A 786 15.46 16.11 49.65
C PRO A 786 16.17 17.17 48.78
N GLU A 787 17.04 16.74 47.87
CA GLU A 787 17.80 17.62 46.97
C GLU A 787 16.92 18.22 45.87
N LEU A 788 15.97 17.44 45.33
CA LEU A 788 15.01 17.93 44.34
C LEU A 788 13.98 18.86 44.99
N TYR A 789 13.63 18.62 46.27
CA TYR A 789 12.79 19.54 47.03
C TYR A 789 13.41 20.95 47.12
N THR A 790 14.72 21.03 47.37
CA THR A 790 15.42 22.33 47.47
C THR A 790 15.49 23.04 46.12
N GLN A 791 15.70 22.31 45.01
CA GLN A 791 15.68 22.88 43.66
C GLN A 791 14.30 23.41 43.27
N VAL A 792 13.23 22.64 43.57
CA VAL A 792 11.85 23.05 43.29
C VAL A 792 11.46 24.27 44.14
N ALA A 793 11.80 24.28 45.43
CA ALA A 793 11.56 25.42 46.31
C ALA A 793 12.25 26.70 45.81
N GLY A 794 13.54 26.60 45.43
CA GLY A 794 14.27 27.74 44.88
C GLY A 794 13.65 28.28 43.58
N ARG A 795 13.15 27.41 42.70
CA ARG A 795 12.50 27.86 41.45
C ARG A 795 11.15 28.54 41.69
N LEU A 796 10.39 28.08 42.70
CA LEU A 796 9.15 28.72 43.13
C LEU A 796 9.41 30.11 43.74
N GLU A 797 10.46 30.26 44.53
CA GLU A 797 10.86 31.57 45.08
C GLU A 797 11.25 32.56 43.98
N VAL A 798 11.99 32.11 42.95
CA VAL A 798 12.33 32.93 41.78
C VAL A 798 11.08 33.38 41.02
N LEU A 799 10.09 32.48 40.86
CA LEU A 799 8.82 32.83 40.21
C LEU A 799 8.01 33.85 41.02
N VAL A 800 7.98 33.72 42.36
CA VAL A 800 7.34 34.69 43.26
C VAL A 800 8.06 36.04 43.19
N ALA A 801 9.39 36.05 43.14
CA ALA A 801 10.18 37.27 43.00
C ALA A 801 9.86 37.97 41.68
N LYS A 802 9.93 37.27 40.54
CA LYS A 802 9.58 37.82 39.21
C LYS A 802 8.16 38.39 39.17
N TRP A 803 7.19 37.71 39.79
CA TRP A 803 5.81 38.18 39.86
C TRP A 803 5.67 39.48 40.67
N ARG A 804 6.44 39.64 41.76
CA ARG A 804 6.48 40.89 42.55
C ARG A 804 7.10 42.03 41.75
N THR A 805 8.17 41.77 40.99
CA THR A 805 8.82 42.76 40.13
C THR A 805 7.87 43.26 39.03
N MET A 806 7.09 42.37 38.42
CA MET A 806 6.05 42.73 37.44
C MET A 806 4.97 43.66 38.01
N ARG A 807 4.72 43.60 39.33
CA ARG A 807 3.78 44.50 40.03
C ARG A 807 4.38 45.87 40.33
N GLY A 808 5.70 45.98 40.43
CA GLY A 808 6.44 47.21 40.73
C GLY A 808 6.76 48.08 39.51
N ALA A 809 6.76 47.52 38.30
CA ALA A 809 7.09 48.22 37.05
C ALA A 809 6.02 49.21 36.55
N SER A 810 4.93 49.43 37.31
CA SER A 810 3.84 50.37 36.95
C SER A 810 4.01 51.77 37.57
N ALA A 811 5.17 52.13 38.12
CA ALA A 811 5.43 53.48 38.62
C ALA A 811 6.78 54.03 38.15
N THR A 812 6.67 55.04 37.27
CA THR A 812 7.67 56.05 36.87
C THR A 812 8.83 55.66 35.95
N ASP A 813 8.99 56.52 34.94
CA ASP A 813 9.87 56.58 33.77
C ASP A 813 11.30 57.02 34.13
N HIS A 814 12.34 56.38 33.57
CA HIS A 814 13.43 57.02 32.79
C HIS A 814 14.68 56.14 32.54
N ASP A 815 15.14 56.24 31.28
CA ASP A 815 16.49 56.08 30.71
C ASP A 815 17.55 55.23 31.44
N LEU A 816 17.94 54.15 30.77
CA LEU A 816 19.11 53.32 31.08
C LEU A 816 20.38 53.94 30.49
N ASP A 817 21.26 54.43 31.35
CA ASP A 817 22.62 54.83 31.01
C ASP A 817 23.56 53.62 31.18
N LEU A 818 24.10 53.10 30.07
CA LEU A 818 24.87 51.85 29.99
C LEU A 818 26.31 51.96 30.52
N GLU A 819 26.72 53.12 31.03
CA GLU A 819 28.08 53.34 31.55
C GLU A 819 28.23 53.17 33.08
N GLN A 820 27.16 52.81 33.80
CA GLN A 820 27.20 52.57 35.26
C GLN A 820 26.73 51.18 35.71
N ALA A 821 26.55 50.24 34.78
CA ALA A 821 26.15 48.88 35.15
C ALA A 821 27.28 48.17 35.92
N SER A 822 26.93 47.59 37.07
CA SER A 822 27.85 46.74 37.82
C SER A 822 28.03 45.38 37.14
N ASP A 823 29.16 44.70 37.38
CA ASP A 823 29.45 43.38 36.77
C ASP A 823 28.31 42.37 37.00
N ASP A 824 27.66 42.42 38.17
CA ASP A 824 26.53 41.54 38.50
C ASP A 824 25.26 41.81 37.67
N GLU A 825 25.04 43.07 37.24
CA GLU A 825 23.91 43.44 36.38
C GLU A 825 24.15 43.03 34.92
N ILE A 826 25.41 43.02 34.49
CA ILE A 826 25.82 42.50 33.17
C ILE A 826 25.66 40.98 33.13
N PHE A 827 26.04 40.25 34.18
CA PHE A 827 25.84 38.79 34.25
C PHE A 827 24.36 38.39 34.29
N SER A 828 23.52 39.16 34.99
CA SER A 828 22.06 38.96 34.99
C SER A 828 21.43 39.15 33.61
N LEU A 829 21.95 40.10 32.81
CA LEU A 829 21.49 40.32 31.44
C LEU A 829 21.89 39.16 30.50
N ILE A 830 23.09 38.59 30.69
CA ILE A 830 23.61 37.47 29.90
C ILE A 830 22.87 36.16 30.20
N ASP A 831 22.55 35.88 31.46
CA ASP A 831 21.73 34.71 31.84
C ASP A 831 20.30 34.79 31.29
N THR A 832 19.79 36.01 31.09
CA THR A 832 18.43 36.23 30.59
C THR A 832 18.34 36.08 29.06
N GLU A 833 19.41 36.34 28.29
CA GLU A 833 19.43 36.13 26.84
C GLU A 833 19.95 34.75 26.38
N LEU A 834 20.84 34.09 27.16
CA LEU A 834 21.43 32.80 26.77
C LEU A 834 20.87 31.57 27.47
N GLY A 835 20.02 31.74 28.50
CA GLY A 835 19.20 30.66 29.08
C GLY A 835 19.97 29.40 29.47
N LEU A 836 21.05 29.55 30.25
CA LEU A 836 21.69 28.43 30.96
C LEU A 836 21.01 28.15 32.31
#